data_AF-A0A968H5S4-F1
#
_entry.id   AF-A0A968H5S4-F1
#
_cell.length_a   1.000
_cell.length_b   1.000
_cell.length_c   1.000
_cell.angle_alpha   90.00
_cell.angle_beta   90.00
_cell.angle_gamma   90.00
#
_symmetry.space_group_name_H-M   'P 1'
#
loop_
_entity.id
_entity.type
_entity.pdbx_description
1 polymer ?
#
loop_
_entity_poly.entity_id
_entity_poly.type
_entity_poly.pdbx_seq_one_letter_code
_entity_poly.pdbx_strand_id
1 'polypeptide(L)'
;MDDVKNSIAIVGIGGLFPDAPELAQYWDLIRGGRTAVREVPAGRWQVEPHLVYDPEVGKPDHVYSTKGCFLAETPNLPELDGMDPLFHVLVTAARRALDDAKTESLDRSRIGVIIGNLALPSETSSILARNWLGRSFEEQVVGQASEPIPTSPLNRYVAGLPAGLLAQQLGLGGVTNTLDAACASSLYAIKLAMDELLAGRCDAMLAGGLSRPDPLYTQMGFCQLRALSKRGVSAPFDAQGDGLLTGEGAGIFVLKRTSDAVAQGDRIYGIIRSIGLSNDIGGSLLAPSSEGQLRAMRAAYQQAGWQPQDVDLIECHATGTPVGDAVEVASLKELWNGTEPKQQCVIGSVKSNIGHLLTAAGSAALAKVLLALQHDTLPPTAGFSRPQPGMLLEQSPFRVLTTSEPWQRRDQQTPRRAAISAFGFGGINAHLLLEEWLPESATTIAQPTPPAAEPIAVVGLDASFGPWQGLQAVQQRLLSDHNDQQPSAPKQWWSVQERSWFKQQGLDSSSYKGWYLGELQVSPNRFRIPPKEMEEMQPQQLLMLQTAANALQDAGLDQQDNLRTGTLIGISYDLNSTGFSLRWPIPQQAKGWAIKLGKQLSESELADWTARLRDSISPSLNANRTMGSLGNIVASRIAREFRIGGPSFTISSEDSSGIRALETAVRLLQNLELDQAVVGAVDLAGDLRAVLGQQQVLPGSTQGTALVFDQQADGILIGEGACALVLKRLSDAENDNNRIYGVIRSVSSGNGSLQERYQPLLHQVVAEAAVPADTISMVGAAAAGVPQQDQAEASSLQQALTSPAFVSSAAARLGHTGAASGLASLLQTLLCLYHEIIPTSSPAANPLPAFTSSNLKLAPTPRYWLRNREEGPRRALVASCGVDGSCSQVLLEGWDGPQPAQAEAERRAPLGACTELLFPLVANSQSELSAELDLLQQRLRAAGSNLAGLAAEYCSRITKETTQPFGMALIAADSEQLEALIEQGRQTLRQGGIPADLPLNLRDRLFYTSSPLAESGEVAFVFPGSGNHYPDMARELLACWPGILRRQDSENLKLKEQFQPDLFWADTPLEQLNSNHRAVIFGQVATGCAVSDLVRSFGLSPTALIGYSLGESAVLFSSRTWHERDLMYQRMQDSTLFTHDLAGECRSARNAWGLTDDQQVSWSLGVVMAPADKVRQAIKEMQSGFD
;
A
#
# COMPACT_ATOMS: atom_id res chain seq x y z
N MET A 1 -25.73 -27.87 -20.31
CA MET A 1 -26.45 -27.93 -19.02
C MET A 1 -25.52 -27.81 -17.80
N ASP A 2 -24.27 -27.37 -17.95
CA ASP A 2 -23.41 -26.85 -16.86
C ASP A 2 -23.56 -25.32 -16.66
N ASP A 3 -24.48 -24.69 -17.41
CA ASP A 3 -24.53 -23.25 -17.73
C ASP A 3 -24.77 -22.26 -16.58
N VAL A 4 -25.28 -22.71 -15.41
CA VAL A 4 -25.73 -21.79 -14.35
C VAL A 4 -24.77 -21.74 -13.14
N LYS A 5 -23.72 -22.58 -13.12
CA LYS A 5 -22.86 -22.75 -11.93
C LYS A 5 -22.14 -21.47 -11.46
N ASN A 6 -21.89 -20.50 -12.34
CA ASN A 6 -21.12 -19.28 -12.04
C ASN A 6 -21.80 -18.00 -12.58
N SER A 7 -23.06 -17.74 -12.20
CA SER A 7 -23.78 -16.55 -12.67
C SER A 7 -24.28 -15.68 -11.53
N ILE A 8 -24.44 -14.38 -11.81
CA ILE A 8 -24.87 -13.37 -10.84
C ILE A 8 -26.20 -12.75 -11.30
N ALA A 9 -27.18 -12.74 -10.40
CA ALA A 9 -28.47 -12.12 -10.63
C ALA A 9 -28.46 -10.67 -10.14
N ILE A 10 -29.03 -9.79 -10.95
CA ILE A 10 -29.33 -8.41 -10.56
C ILE A 10 -30.75 -8.39 -9.98
N VAL A 11 -30.86 -8.14 -8.68
CA VAL A 11 -32.11 -8.27 -7.92
C VAL A 11 -32.71 -6.95 -7.44
N GLY A 12 -31.98 -5.85 -7.60
CA GLY A 12 -32.49 -4.51 -7.31
C GLY A 12 -31.75 -3.46 -8.13
N ILE A 13 -32.47 -2.41 -8.53
CA ILE A 13 -31.95 -1.29 -9.31
C ILE A 13 -32.31 0.04 -8.63
N GLY A 14 -31.31 0.89 -8.41
CA GLY A 14 -31.52 2.27 -7.97
C GLY A 14 -30.68 3.23 -8.79
N GLY A 15 -31.26 4.36 -9.18
CA GLY A 15 -30.53 5.33 -9.99
C GLY A 15 -31.12 6.74 -9.92
N LEU A 16 -30.26 7.70 -10.25
CA LEU A 16 -30.59 9.10 -10.49
C LEU A 16 -29.89 9.53 -11.77
N PHE A 17 -30.67 9.87 -12.80
CA PHE A 17 -30.16 10.23 -14.11
C PHE A 17 -30.65 11.63 -14.52
N PRO A 18 -29.96 12.32 -15.45
CA PRO A 18 -30.40 13.62 -15.97
C PRO A 18 -31.84 13.57 -16.50
N ASP A 19 -32.68 14.50 -16.03
CA ASP A 19 -34.13 14.55 -16.32
C ASP A 19 -34.94 13.28 -16.02
N ALA A 20 -34.37 12.39 -15.22
CA ALA A 20 -34.98 11.14 -14.84
C ALA A 20 -34.66 10.82 -13.38
N PRO A 21 -35.39 11.47 -12.44
CA PRO A 21 -35.20 11.22 -11.02
C PRO A 21 -35.64 9.81 -10.62
N GLU A 22 -36.43 9.11 -11.43
CA GLU A 22 -36.85 7.72 -11.19
C GLU A 22 -36.63 6.86 -12.46
N LEU A 23 -36.56 5.54 -12.30
CA LEU A 23 -36.28 4.59 -13.40
C LEU A 23 -37.34 4.60 -14.50
N ALA A 24 -38.61 4.86 -14.18
CA ALA A 24 -39.67 4.93 -15.18
C ALA A 24 -39.46 6.11 -16.15
N GLN A 25 -39.12 7.29 -15.61
CA GLN A 25 -38.78 8.48 -16.39
C GLN A 25 -37.51 8.26 -17.21
N TYR A 26 -36.53 7.53 -16.65
CA TYR A 26 -35.32 7.15 -17.38
C TYR A 26 -35.65 6.28 -18.60
N TRP A 27 -36.49 5.27 -18.42
CA TRP A 27 -36.95 4.42 -19.51
C TRP A 27 -37.76 5.20 -20.56
N ASP A 28 -38.67 6.07 -20.14
CA ASP A 28 -39.46 6.90 -21.04
C ASP A 28 -38.62 7.89 -21.84
N LEU A 29 -37.51 8.37 -21.29
CA LEU A 29 -36.53 9.19 -22.01
C LEU A 29 -35.87 8.36 -23.13
N ILE A 30 -35.40 7.16 -22.79
CA ILE A 30 -34.68 6.27 -23.71
C ILE A 30 -35.58 5.73 -24.83
N ARG A 31 -36.71 5.10 -24.46
CA ARG A 31 -37.67 4.50 -25.40
C ARG A 31 -38.21 5.53 -26.40
N GLY A 32 -38.36 6.78 -25.96
CA GLY A 32 -38.80 7.89 -26.80
C GLY A 32 -37.71 8.51 -27.67
N GLY A 33 -36.44 8.08 -27.58
CA GLY A 33 -35.33 8.69 -28.31
C GLY A 33 -35.09 10.16 -27.92
N ARG A 34 -35.43 10.54 -26.68
CA ARG A 34 -35.33 11.93 -26.18
C ARG A 34 -34.00 12.18 -25.50
N THR A 35 -33.62 13.45 -25.38
CA THR A 35 -32.36 13.89 -24.78
C THR A 35 -32.59 14.84 -23.60
N ALA A 36 -31.74 14.74 -22.58
CA ALA A 36 -31.71 15.57 -21.37
C ALA A 36 -30.70 16.74 -21.48
N VAL A 37 -30.20 17.03 -22.68
CA VAL A 37 -29.28 18.14 -22.94
C VAL A 37 -29.91 19.46 -22.50
N ARG A 38 -29.16 20.27 -21.76
CA ARG A 38 -29.53 21.63 -21.36
C ARG A 38 -28.31 22.53 -21.25
N GLU A 39 -28.55 23.82 -21.16
CA GLU A 39 -27.55 24.77 -20.65
C GLU A 39 -27.24 24.46 -19.18
N VAL A 40 -26.00 24.75 -18.76
CA VAL A 40 -25.62 24.66 -17.35
C VAL A 40 -26.63 25.43 -16.47
N PRO A 41 -27.23 24.80 -15.44
CA PRO A 41 -28.16 25.50 -14.56
C PRO A 41 -27.47 26.63 -13.79
N ALA A 42 -28.21 27.71 -13.51
CA ALA A 42 -27.70 28.85 -12.76
C ALA A 42 -27.12 28.42 -11.40
N GLY A 43 -25.96 28.95 -11.02
CA GLY A 43 -25.27 28.63 -9.76
C GLY A 43 -24.51 27.29 -9.74
N ARG A 44 -24.64 26.43 -10.76
CA ARG A 44 -23.85 25.18 -10.84
C ARG A 44 -22.39 25.43 -11.22
N TRP A 45 -22.10 26.53 -11.91
CA TRP A 45 -20.73 27.01 -12.06
C TRP A 45 -20.47 28.12 -11.07
N GLN A 46 -19.28 28.08 -10.46
CA GLN A 46 -18.80 29.14 -9.58
C GLN A 46 -18.54 30.49 -10.28
N VAL A 47 -18.52 30.50 -11.61
CA VAL A 47 -18.35 31.69 -12.44
C VAL A 47 -19.46 31.78 -13.47
N GLU A 48 -19.77 33.01 -13.87
CA GLU A 48 -20.71 33.25 -14.96
C GLU A 48 -20.19 32.66 -16.28
N PRO A 49 -21.00 31.90 -17.04
CA PRO A 49 -20.54 31.19 -18.23
C PRO A 49 -19.79 32.05 -19.26
N HIS A 50 -20.22 33.30 -19.46
CA HIS A 50 -19.62 34.21 -20.43
C HIS A 50 -18.17 34.62 -20.10
N LEU A 51 -17.73 34.46 -18.85
CA LEU A 51 -16.35 34.80 -18.43
C LEU A 51 -15.34 33.72 -18.81
N VAL A 52 -15.81 32.50 -19.07
CA VAL A 52 -14.98 31.33 -19.38
C VAL A 52 -15.35 30.70 -20.72
N TYR A 53 -16.37 31.22 -21.41
CA TYR A 53 -16.73 30.74 -22.73
C TYR A 53 -15.85 31.38 -23.82
N ASP A 54 -15.28 30.54 -24.68
CA ASP A 54 -14.61 30.97 -25.91
C ASP A 54 -14.82 29.94 -27.02
N PRO A 55 -15.24 30.33 -28.23
CA PRO A 55 -15.43 29.40 -29.35
C PRO A 55 -14.11 28.78 -29.88
N GLU A 56 -12.95 29.33 -29.51
CA GLU A 56 -11.65 28.77 -29.86
C GLU A 56 -11.40 27.44 -29.14
N VAL A 57 -11.25 26.37 -29.93
CA VAL A 57 -11.06 25.02 -29.41
C VAL A 57 -9.67 24.87 -28.78
N GLY A 58 -9.65 24.44 -27.51
CA GLY A 58 -8.41 24.18 -26.77
C GLY A 58 -7.73 25.46 -26.27
N LYS A 59 -8.43 26.59 -26.24
CA LYS A 59 -7.94 27.79 -25.54
C LYS A 59 -7.84 27.50 -24.04
N PRO A 60 -6.66 27.69 -23.40
CA PRO A 60 -6.49 27.40 -21.98
C PRO A 60 -7.46 28.19 -21.09
N ASP A 61 -7.94 27.59 -20.00
CA ASP A 61 -8.94 28.16 -19.08
C ASP A 61 -10.27 28.59 -19.72
N HIS A 62 -10.65 28.01 -20.87
CA HIS A 62 -11.94 28.30 -21.49
C HIS A 62 -12.69 27.03 -21.87
N VAL A 63 -14.01 27.13 -21.92
CA VAL A 63 -14.94 26.15 -22.47
C VAL A 63 -15.50 26.66 -23.80
N TYR A 64 -15.66 25.77 -24.78
CA TYR A 64 -16.29 26.12 -26.06
C TYR A 64 -17.74 25.61 -26.20
N SER A 65 -18.28 25.01 -25.14
CA SER A 65 -19.68 24.63 -25.01
C SER A 65 -20.11 24.76 -23.55
N THR A 66 -21.32 25.25 -23.32
CA THR A 66 -21.94 25.42 -21.99
C THR A 66 -23.00 24.37 -21.69
N LYS A 67 -23.23 23.45 -22.64
CA LYS A 67 -24.26 22.42 -22.56
C LYS A 67 -23.75 21.17 -21.86
N GLY A 68 -24.66 20.50 -21.17
CA GLY A 68 -24.42 19.22 -20.50
C GLY A 68 -25.73 18.54 -20.11
N CYS A 69 -25.64 17.40 -19.46
CA CYS A 69 -26.78 16.68 -18.91
C CYS A 69 -26.65 16.63 -17.38
N PHE A 70 -27.45 17.43 -16.69
CA PHE A 70 -27.36 17.62 -15.24
C PHE A 70 -28.53 16.96 -14.52
N LEU A 71 -28.31 16.57 -13.26
CA LEU A 71 -29.42 16.22 -12.38
C LEU A 71 -30.31 17.45 -12.19
N ALA A 72 -31.63 17.27 -12.31
CA ALA A 72 -32.59 18.37 -12.18
C ALA A 72 -32.55 18.98 -10.77
N GLU A 73 -32.48 18.11 -9.75
CA GLU A 73 -32.30 18.47 -8.35
C GLU A 73 -31.38 17.43 -7.69
N THR A 74 -30.51 17.88 -6.79
CA THR A 74 -29.71 16.99 -5.94
C THR A 74 -30.57 16.60 -4.73
N PRO A 75 -30.67 15.30 -4.38
CA PRO A 75 -31.27 14.89 -3.12
C PRO A 75 -30.63 15.60 -1.94
N ASN A 76 -31.42 15.96 -0.93
CA ASN A 76 -30.92 16.47 0.34
C ASN A 76 -31.32 15.51 1.47
N LEU A 77 -30.32 14.88 2.08
CA LEU A 77 -30.47 13.91 3.15
C LEU A 77 -29.99 14.58 4.45
N PRO A 78 -30.88 14.86 5.43
CA PRO A 78 -30.53 15.60 6.64
C PRO A 78 -29.36 15.00 7.44
N GLU A 79 -29.23 13.67 7.43
CA GLU A 79 -28.15 12.94 8.09
C GLU A 79 -26.77 13.17 7.46
N LEU A 80 -26.72 13.78 6.27
CA LEU A 80 -25.51 14.15 5.53
C LEU A 80 -25.35 15.68 5.42
N ASP A 81 -26.01 16.47 6.27
CA ASP A 81 -25.90 17.92 6.25
C ASP A 81 -24.44 18.40 6.24
N GLY A 82 -24.08 19.23 5.25
CA GLY A 82 -22.73 19.76 5.07
C GLY A 82 -21.76 18.86 4.31
N MET A 83 -22.17 17.65 3.92
CA MET A 83 -21.43 16.76 3.02
C MET A 83 -21.66 17.15 1.55
N ASP A 84 -20.74 16.74 0.67
CA ASP A 84 -20.82 17.00 -0.75
C ASP A 84 -22.08 16.38 -1.41
N PRO A 85 -22.72 17.05 -2.39
CA PRO A 85 -23.80 16.51 -3.22
C PRO A 85 -23.61 15.07 -3.70
N LEU A 86 -22.38 14.65 -4.00
CA LEU A 86 -22.10 13.28 -4.45
C LEU A 86 -22.53 12.22 -3.43
N PHE A 87 -22.39 12.49 -2.12
CA PHE A 87 -22.77 11.54 -1.06
C PHE A 87 -24.29 11.35 -1.03
N HIS A 88 -25.04 12.45 -1.14
CA HIS A 88 -26.50 12.40 -1.17
C HIS A 88 -27.04 11.63 -2.38
N VAL A 89 -26.44 11.84 -3.55
CA VAL A 89 -26.80 11.10 -4.78
C VAL A 89 -26.52 9.61 -4.61
N LEU A 90 -25.34 9.25 -4.10
CA LEU A 90 -24.96 7.85 -3.89
C LEU A 90 -25.87 7.14 -2.89
N VAL A 91 -26.07 7.71 -1.69
CA VAL A 91 -26.91 7.09 -0.65
C VAL A 91 -28.36 6.96 -1.13
N THR A 92 -28.88 7.96 -1.85
CA THR A 92 -30.24 7.89 -2.41
C THR A 92 -30.36 6.77 -3.45
N ALA A 93 -29.42 6.67 -4.39
CA ALA A 93 -29.43 5.60 -5.40
C ALA A 93 -29.31 4.22 -4.75
N ALA A 94 -28.43 4.06 -3.76
CA ALA A 94 -28.19 2.81 -3.06
C ALA A 94 -29.39 2.37 -2.20
N ARG A 95 -30.05 3.30 -1.49
CA ARG A 95 -31.29 3.00 -0.75
C ARG A 95 -32.37 2.48 -1.67
N ARG A 96 -32.59 3.12 -2.81
CA ARG A 96 -33.57 2.66 -3.82
C ARG A 96 -33.24 1.27 -4.36
N ALA A 97 -31.96 0.99 -4.61
CA ALA A 97 -31.53 -0.33 -5.07
C ALA A 97 -31.81 -1.41 -4.01
N LEU A 98 -31.55 -1.10 -2.74
CA LEU A 98 -31.85 -1.98 -1.61
C LEU A 98 -33.34 -2.18 -1.37
N ASP A 99 -34.14 -1.11 -1.45
CA ASP A 99 -35.59 -1.14 -1.28
C ASP A 99 -36.27 -1.95 -2.39
N ASP A 100 -35.67 -2.01 -3.59
CA ASP A 100 -36.14 -2.81 -4.72
C ASP A 100 -35.74 -4.29 -4.63
N ALA A 101 -34.78 -4.65 -3.77
CA ALA A 101 -34.30 -6.01 -3.55
C ALA A 101 -34.85 -6.62 -2.24
N LYS A 102 -34.95 -7.94 -2.15
CA LYS A 102 -35.24 -8.61 -0.87
C LYS A 102 -33.96 -8.75 -0.07
N THR A 103 -33.88 -8.15 1.11
CA THR A 103 -32.63 -8.12 1.90
C THR A 103 -32.83 -8.46 3.38
N GLU A 104 -34.07 -8.71 3.81
CA GLU A 104 -34.44 -8.90 5.21
C GLU A 104 -33.81 -10.14 5.86
N SER A 105 -33.52 -11.17 5.06
CA SER A 105 -32.91 -12.42 5.53
C SER A 105 -31.38 -12.44 5.41
N LEU A 106 -30.75 -11.37 4.90
CA LEU A 106 -29.31 -11.33 4.69
C LEU A 106 -28.58 -10.87 5.94
N ASP A 107 -27.42 -11.48 6.21
CA ASP A 107 -26.48 -10.99 7.20
C ASP A 107 -25.82 -9.70 6.67
N ARG A 108 -26.13 -8.56 7.30
CA ARG A 108 -25.58 -7.25 6.89
C ARG A 108 -24.05 -7.18 6.99
N SER A 109 -23.43 -8.00 7.84
CA SER A 109 -21.97 -8.08 7.93
C SER A 109 -21.32 -8.69 6.68
N ARG A 110 -22.13 -9.36 5.84
CA ARG A 110 -21.73 -10.04 4.59
C ARG A 110 -22.29 -9.36 3.34
N ILE A 111 -22.74 -8.11 3.46
CA ILE A 111 -23.12 -7.28 2.31
C ILE A 111 -21.99 -6.28 2.03
N GLY A 112 -21.37 -6.35 0.85
CA GLY A 112 -20.29 -5.45 0.44
C GLY A 112 -20.74 -4.31 -0.47
N VAL A 113 -19.85 -3.34 -0.68
CA VAL A 113 -20.06 -2.12 -1.45
C VAL A 113 -18.84 -1.82 -2.32
N ILE A 114 -18.98 -1.88 -3.65
CA ILE A 114 -17.91 -1.48 -4.57
C ILE A 114 -18.46 -0.46 -5.56
N ILE A 115 -17.94 0.77 -5.55
CA ILE A 115 -18.47 1.88 -6.36
C ILE A 115 -17.42 2.42 -7.33
N GLY A 116 -17.76 2.49 -8.61
CA GLY A 116 -16.98 3.28 -9.57
C GLY A 116 -17.13 4.77 -9.29
N ASN A 117 -16.06 5.47 -8.91
CA ASN A 117 -16.09 6.87 -8.50
C ASN A 117 -14.88 7.64 -9.05
N LEU A 118 -15.02 8.96 -9.20
CA LEU A 118 -13.98 9.84 -9.74
C LEU A 118 -13.05 10.33 -8.64
N ALA A 119 -11.74 10.34 -8.91
CA ALA A 119 -10.76 11.11 -8.13
C ALA A 119 -10.57 12.52 -8.71
N LEU A 120 -11.65 13.32 -8.71
CA LEU A 120 -11.70 14.68 -9.26
C LEU A 120 -12.22 15.70 -8.24
N PRO A 121 -11.95 17.01 -8.41
CA PRO A 121 -12.56 18.02 -7.56
C PRO A 121 -14.08 17.92 -7.58
N SER A 122 -14.67 17.95 -6.39
CA SER A 122 -16.09 18.21 -6.17
C SER A 122 -16.32 19.68 -5.82
N GLU A 123 -17.58 20.14 -5.91
CA GLU A 123 -17.96 21.52 -5.57
C GLU A 123 -17.53 21.92 -4.15
N THR A 124 -17.69 21.02 -3.17
CA THR A 124 -17.33 21.29 -1.77
C THR A 124 -15.84 21.08 -1.47
N SER A 125 -15.15 20.17 -2.16
CA SER A 125 -13.68 20.07 -2.07
C SER A 125 -13.00 21.37 -2.55
N SER A 126 -13.57 22.02 -3.57
CA SER A 126 -13.14 23.34 -4.04
C SER A 126 -13.45 24.47 -3.06
N ILE A 127 -14.48 24.33 -2.20
CA ILE A 127 -14.71 25.27 -1.09
C ILE A 127 -13.53 25.25 -0.11
N LEU A 128 -12.99 24.07 0.22
CA LEU A 128 -11.84 23.95 1.13
C LEU A 128 -10.62 24.71 0.60
N ALA A 129 -10.36 24.60 -0.71
CA ALA A 129 -9.31 25.37 -1.37
C ALA A 129 -9.55 26.89 -1.26
N ARG A 130 -10.81 27.35 -1.43
CA ARG A 130 -11.16 28.77 -1.27
C ARG A 130 -10.98 29.25 0.18
N ASN A 131 -11.36 28.43 1.15
CA ASN A 131 -11.26 28.76 2.57
C ASN A 131 -9.81 28.87 3.07
N TRP A 132 -8.88 28.09 2.54
CA TRP A 132 -7.51 28.08 3.05
C TRP A 132 -6.52 28.83 2.14
N LEU A 133 -6.56 28.56 0.84
CA LEU A 133 -5.67 29.21 -0.13
C LEU A 133 -6.30 30.50 -0.67
N GLY A 134 -7.59 30.49 -1.03
CA GLY A 134 -8.28 31.66 -1.56
C GLY A 134 -8.33 32.85 -0.58
N ARG A 135 -8.61 32.60 0.70
CA ARG A 135 -8.57 33.62 1.77
C ARG A 135 -7.18 34.23 1.93
N SER A 136 -6.14 33.40 1.90
CA SER A 136 -4.75 33.84 1.97
C SER A 136 -4.37 34.71 0.78
N PHE A 137 -4.80 34.31 -0.41
CA PHE A 137 -4.58 35.06 -1.64
C PHE A 137 -5.31 36.41 -1.61
N GLU A 138 -6.60 36.43 -1.23
CA GLU A 138 -7.36 37.66 -1.12
C GLU A 138 -6.75 38.63 -0.08
N GLU A 139 -6.36 38.13 1.09
CA GLU A 139 -5.70 38.95 2.11
C GLU A 139 -4.41 39.57 1.59
N GLN A 140 -3.63 38.81 0.81
CA GLN A 140 -2.41 39.34 0.18
C GLN A 140 -2.71 40.44 -0.85
N VAL A 141 -3.84 40.38 -1.56
CA VAL A 141 -4.21 41.37 -2.58
C VAL A 141 -4.83 42.64 -1.97
N VAL A 142 -5.78 42.50 -1.04
CA VAL A 142 -6.58 43.63 -0.51
C VAL A 142 -6.43 43.89 0.99
N GLY A 143 -5.57 43.16 1.70
CA GLY A 143 -5.27 43.36 3.13
C GLY A 143 -6.31 42.78 4.09
N GLN A 144 -7.32 42.07 3.58
CA GLN A 144 -8.37 41.43 4.37
C GLN A 144 -8.81 40.12 3.69
N ALA A 145 -9.12 39.09 4.47
CA ALA A 145 -9.69 37.84 3.98
C ALA A 145 -11.22 37.87 4.09
N SER A 146 -11.91 37.27 3.13
CA SER A 146 -13.34 36.94 3.29
C SER A 146 -13.57 35.95 4.43
N GLU A 147 -14.80 35.89 4.95
CA GLU A 147 -15.21 34.86 5.90
C GLU A 147 -15.20 33.47 5.23
N PRO A 148 -14.84 32.40 5.96
CA PRO A 148 -14.85 31.04 5.41
C PRO A 148 -16.29 30.59 5.14
N ILE A 149 -16.48 29.86 4.04
CA ILE A 149 -17.74 29.22 3.73
C ILE A 149 -17.82 27.92 4.56
N PRO A 150 -18.87 27.71 5.38
CA PRO A 150 -19.01 26.47 6.16
C PRO A 150 -18.99 25.23 5.25
N THR A 151 -18.15 24.26 5.57
CA THR A 151 -18.05 22.97 4.87
C THR A 151 -17.42 21.94 5.80
N SER A 152 -17.81 20.67 5.65
CA SER A 152 -17.18 19.57 6.38
C SER A 152 -15.74 19.33 5.89
N PRO A 153 -14.75 19.10 6.78
CA PRO A 153 -13.40 18.70 6.38
C PRO A 153 -13.38 17.34 5.68
N LEU A 154 -14.38 16.48 5.91
CA LEU A 154 -14.50 15.18 5.24
C LEU A 154 -14.72 15.30 3.73
N ASN A 155 -15.18 16.46 3.24
CA ASN A 155 -15.34 16.72 1.81
C ASN A 155 -14.02 16.76 1.02
N ARG A 156 -12.86 16.67 1.68
CA ARG A 156 -11.58 16.45 1.01
C ARG A 156 -11.46 15.02 0.45
N TYR A 157 -12.15 14.06 1.07
CA TYR A 157 -12.08 12.63 0.78
C TYR A 157 -13.08 12.24 -0.33
N VAL A 158 -12.99 12.90 -1.48
CA VAL A 158 -13.93 12.70 -2.59
C VAL A 158 -13.77 11.34 -3.28
N ALA A 159 -12.60 10.71 -3.16
CA ALA A 159 -12.28 9.48 -3.85
C ALA A 159 -12.79 8.23 -3.10
N GLY A 160 -12.34 7.97 -1.86
CA GLY A 160 -12.58 6.72 -1.13
C GLY A 160 -13.79 6.73 -0.19
N LEU A 161 -13.94 7.79 0.61
CA LEU A 161 -15.00 7.93 1.62
C LEU A 161 -16.43 7.63 1.11
N PRO A 162 -16.84 7.89 -0.14
CA PRO A 162 -18.21 7.60 -0.58
C PRO A 162 -18.67 6.16 -0.34
N ALA A 163 -17.80 5.16 -0.54
CA ALA A 163 -18.15 3.77 -0.30
C ALA A 163 -18.24 3.44 1.21
N GLY A 164 -17.25 3.88 2.00
CA GLY A 164 -17.22 3.68 3.46
C GLY A 164 -18.40 4.33 4.17
N LEU A 165 -18.68 5.59 3.83
CA LEU A 165 -19.84 6.32 4.35
C LEU A 165 -21.15 5.63 3.95
N LEU A 166 -21.29 5.17 2.71
CA LEU A 166 -22.47 4.41 2.28
C LEU A 166 -22.66 3.15 3.12
N ALA A 167 -21.58 2.37 3.31
CA ALA A 167 -21.62 1.16 4.12
C ALA A 167 -21.99 1.47 5.57
N GLN A 168 -21.44 2.54 6.16
CA GLN A 168 -21.79 2.97 7.52
C GLN A 168 -23.26 3.40 7.63
N GLN A 169 -23.76 4.22 6.69
CA GLN A 169 -25.15 4.71 6.68
C GLN A 169 -26.18 3.58 6.55
N LEU A 170 -25.78 2.47 5.93
CA LEU A 170 -26.64 1.30 5.71
C LEU A 170 -26.32 0.14 6.67
N GLY A 171 -25.33 0.28 7.56
CA GLY A 171 -24.90 -0.75 8.50
C GLY A 171 -24.37 -2.02 7.81
N LEU A 172 -23.59 -1.87 6.74
CA LEU A 172 -23.04 -2.95 5.92
C LEU A 172 -21.58 -3.22 6.32
N GLY A 173 -21.24 -4.51 6.47
CA GLY A 173 -19.93 -4.95 6.95
C GLY A 173 -19.09 -5.71 5.93
N GLY A 174 -19.56 -5.95 4.71
CA GLY A 174 -18.76 -6.63 3.70
C GLY A 174 -17.54 -5.81 3.26
N VAL A 175 -16.89 -6.26 2.19
CA VAL A 175 -15.81 -5.47 1.56
C VAL A 175 -16.35 -4.13 1.07
N THR A 176 -15.58 -3.07 1.28
CA THR A 176 -15.98 -1.71 0.91
C THR A 176 -14.81 -0.95 0.30
N ASN A 177 -14.99 -0.40 -0.90
CA ASN A 177 -14.05 0.53 -1.53
C ASN A 177 -14.69 1.24 -2.74
N THR A 178 -14.04 2.31 -3.21
CA THR A 178 -14.27 2.84 -4.55
C THR A 178 -13.14 2.43 -5.50
N LEU A 179 -13.37 2.61 -6.80
CA LEU A 179 -12.32 2.46 -7.81
C LEU A 179 -12.52 3.45 -8.96
N ASP A 180 -11.43 3.77 -9.65
CA ASP A 180 -11.40 4.61 -10.84
C ASP A 180 -10.67 3.89 -12.00
N ALA A 181 -11.49 3.36 -12.91
CA ALA A 181 -11.14 2.86 -14.23
C ALA A 181 -11.70 3.80 -15.33
N ALA A 182 -11.75 5.11 -15.05
CA ALA A 182 -12.36 6.14 -15.88
C ALA A 182 -13.78 5.76 -16.33
N CYS A 183 -14.04 5.69 -17.63
CA CYS A 183 -15.36 5.41 -18.17
C CYS A 183 -15.84 3.98 -17.93
N ALA A 184 -14.93 3.07 -17.55
CA ALA A 184 -15.20 1.66 -17.28
C ALA A 184 -15.45 1.34 -15.80
N SER A 185 -15.34 2.33 -14.90
CA SER A 185 -15.37 2.11 -13.43
C SER A 185 -16.58 1.33 -12.93
N SER A 186 -17.79 1.62 -13.42
CA SER A 186 -18.99 0.89 -12.98
C SER A 186 -18.98 -0.59 -13.39
N LEU A 187 -18.43 -0.93 -14.56
CA LEU A 187 -18.32 -2.34 -14.98
C LEU A 187 -17.21 -3.07 -14.22
N TYR A 188 -16.10 -2.39 -13.93
CA TYR A 188 -15.05 -2.92 -13.05
C TYR A 188 -15.59 -3.18 -11.64
N ALA A 189 -16.37 -2.24 -11.08
CA ALA A 189 -16.98 -2.38 -9.77
C ALA A 189 -17.94 -3.58 -9.71
N ILE A 190 -18.77 -3.74 -10.74
CA ILE A 190 -19.66 -4.90 -10.87
C ILE A 190 -18.85 -6.19 -10.99
N LYS A 191 -17.79 -6.24 -11.81
CA LYS A 191 -16.92 -7.41 -11.92
C LYS A 191 -16.37 -7.81 -10.56
N LEU A 192 -15.75 -6.88 -9.84
CA LEU A 192 -15.12 -7.20 -8.55
C LEU A 192 -16.19 -7.66 -7.54
N ALA A 193 -17.38 -7.07 -7.57
CA ALA A 193 -18.50 -7.53 -6.75
C ALA A 193 -18.97 -8.95 -7.11
N MET A 194 -18.95 -9.32 -8.40
CA MET A 194 -19.23 -10.69 -8.82
C MET A 194 -18.21 -11.67 -8.23
N ASP A 195 -16.92 -11.31 -8.21
CA ASP A 195 -15.86 -12.18 -7.66
C ASP A 195 -16.07 -12.44 -6.15
N GLU A 196 -16.49 -11.42 -5.40
CA GLU A 196 -16.81 -11.57 -3.97
C GLU A 196 -17.99 -12.53 -3.72
N LEU A 197 -19.01 -12.44 -4.57
CA LEU A 197 -20.20 -13.30 -4.49
C LEU A 197 -19.85 -14.74 -4.88
N LEU A 198 -19.14 -14.94 -5.99
CA LEU A 198 -18.77 -16.26 -6.50
C LEU A 198 -17.80 -16.98 -5.55
N ALA A 199 -16.94 -16.25 -4.86
CA ALA A 199 -16.06 -16.81 -3.83
C ALA A 199 -16.75 -17.04 -2.47
N GLY A 200 -18.02 -16.65 -2.31
CA GLY A 200 -18.74 -16.82 -1.05
C GLY A 200 -18.29 -15.88 0.08
N ARG A 201 -17.54 -14.82 -0.22
CA ARG A 201 -17.09 -13.83 0.77
C ARG A 201 -18.21 -12.87 1.18
N CYS A 202 -19.08 -12.54 0.23
CA CYS A 202 -20.31 -11.77 0.47
C CYS A 202 -21.54 -12.56 0.01
N ASP A 203 -22.70 -12.24 0.56
CA ASP A 203 -24.00 -12.84 0.16
C ASP A 203 -24.82 -11.92 -0.73
N ALA A 204 -24.60 -10.61 -0.62
CA ALA A 204 -25.06 -9.62 -1.57
C ALA A 204 -24.02 -8.52 -1.74
N MET A 205 -24.06 -7.81 -2.86
CA MET A 205 -23.20 -6.67 -3.13
C MET A 205 -24.01 -5.51 -3.65
N LEU A 206 -23.73 -4.30 -3.16
CA LEU A 206 -24.08 -3.07 -3.86
C LEU A 206 -22.93 -2.70 -4.79
N ALA A 207 -23.19 -2.67 -6.08
CA ALA A 207 -22.19 -2.32 -7.08
C ALA A 207 -22.75 -1.40 -8.15
N GLY A 208 -21.89 -0.56 -8.73
CA GLY A 208 -22.29 0.39 -9.75
C GLY A 208 -21.34 1.56 -9.87
N GLY A 209 -21.86 2.75 -10.13
CA GLY A 209 -21.05 3.94 -10.33
C GLY A 209 -21.77 5.23 -9.99
N LEU A 210 -20.97 6.22 -9.60
CA LEU A 210 -21.35 7.57 -9.23
C LEU A 210 -20.52 8.57 -10.03
N SER A 211 -21.16 9.59 -10.59
CA SER A 211 -20.49 10.73 -11.20
C SER A 211 -21.19 12.02 -10.79
N ARG A 212 -20.57 12.75 -9.87
CA ARG A 212 -21.02 14.10 -9.46
C ARG A 212 -19.82 15.01 -9.11
N PRO A 213 -18.83 15.18 -10.01
CA PRO A 213 -17.71 16.10 -9.79
C PRO A 213 -18.15 17.57 -9.92
N ASP A 214 -17.22 18.51 -9.71
CA ASP A 214 -17.39 19.91 -10.13
C ASP A 214 -17.65 19.93 -11.66
N PRO A 215 -18.84 20.40 -12.09
CA PRO A 215 -19.21 20.38 -13.50
C PRO A 215 -18.36 21.32 -14.36
N LEU A 216 -17.88 22.44 -13.81
CA LEU A 216 -17.00 23.37 -14.54
C LEU A 216 -15.65 22.73 -14.77
N TYR A 217 -15.09 22.09 -13.74
CA TYR A 217 -13.80 21.41 -13.86
C TYR A 217 -13.83 20.34 -14.95
N THR A 218 -14.89 19.54 -14.95
CA THR A 218 -15.09 18.48 -15.92
C THR A 218 -15.19 19.03 -17.35
N GLN A 219 -16.01 20.07 -17.58
CA GLN A 219 -16.15 20.67 -18.92
C GLN A 219 -14.87 21.36 -19.40
N MET A 220 -14.17 22.07 -18.51
CA MET A 220 -12.86 22.66 -18.79
C MET A 220 -11.88 21.59 -19.26
N GLY A 221 -11.75 20.50 -18.52
CA GLY A 221 -10.87 19.39 -18.86
C GLY A 221 -11.18 18.81 -20.24
N PHE A 222 -12.45 18.48 -20.53
CA PHE A 222 -12.83 17.94 -21.84
C PHE A 222 -12.65 18.93 -23.00
N CYS A 223 -12.75 20.25 -22.75
CA CYS A 223 -12.42 21.25 -23.74
C CYS A 223 -10.91 21.29 -24.03
N GLN A 224 -10.07 21.20 -22.99
CA GLN A 224 -8.61 21.13 -23.17
C GLN A 224 -8.16 19.87 -23.91
N LEU A 225 -8.83 18.74 -23.65
CA LEU A 225 -8.60 17.47 -24.34
C LEU A 225 -9.22 17.42 -25.76
N ARG A 226 -9.95 18.48 -26.16
CA ARG A 226 -10.63 18.59 -27.47
C ARG A 226 -11.64 17.46 -27.71
N ALA A 227 -12.24 16.96 -26.64
CA ALA A 227 -13.14 15.81 -26.67
C ALA A 227 -14.62 16.21 -26.63
N LEU A 228 -14.95 17.39 -26.11
CA LEU A 228 -16.33 17.89 -26.00
C LEU A 228 -16.91 18.25 -27.38
N SER A 229 -18.20 17.99 -27.61
CA SER A 229 -18.91 18.40 -28.83
C SER A 229 -19.07 19.92 -28.88
N LYS A 230 -18.77 20.52 -30.05
CA LYS A 230 -18.93 21.97 -30.26
C LYS A 230 -20.39 22.36 -30.32
N ARG A 231 -21.24 21.47 -30.84
CA ARG A 231 -22.70 21.66 -30.91
C ARG A 231 -23.38 21.48 -29.55
N GLY A 232 -22.68 20.87 -28.60
CA GLY A 232 -23.21 20.52 -27.28
C GLY A 232 -24.25 19.40 -27.37
N VAL A 233 -24.05 18.44 -28.26
CA VAL A 233 -24.91 17.26 -28.44
C VAL A 233 -24.02 16.03 -28.58
N SER A 234 -24.30 14.95 -27.85
CA SER A 234 -23.68 13.65 -28.09
C SER A 234 -24.46 12.93 -29.19
N ALA A 235 -23.81 12.64 -30.32
CA ALA A 235 -24.41 11.94 -31.45
C ALA A 235 -23.57 10.69 -31.82
N PRO A 236 -23.61 9.62 -30.99
CA PRO A 236 -22.88 8.38 -31.23
C PRO A 236 -23.22 7.77 -32.59
N PHE A 237 -22.20 7.29 -33.31
CA PHE A 237 -22.27 6.68 -34.64
C PHE A 237 -22.73 7.59 -35.79
N ASP A 238 -23.37 8.73 -35.51
CA ASP A 238 -23.94 9.61 -36.53
C ASP A 238 -22.85 10.36 -37.30
N ALA A 239 -23.09 10.62 -38.58
CA ALA A 239 -22.22 11.40 -39.46
C ALA A 239 -21.90 12.82 -38.95
N GLN A 240 -22.71 13.36 -38.03
CA GLN A 240 -22.49 14.65 -37.39
C GLN A 240 -21.85 14.54 -36.00
N GLY A 241 -21.51 13.35 -35.52
CA GLY A 241 -20.77 13.17 -34.27
C GLY A 241 -19.47 13.98 -34.30
N ASP A 242 -19.31 14.89 -33.33
CA ASP A 242 -18.20 15.84 -33.28
C ASP A 242 -17.53 15.92 -31.89
N GLY A 243 -17.90 15.00 -30.98
CA GLY A 243 -17.42 14.96 -29.61
C GLY A 243 -18.45 14.40 -28.64
N LEU A 244 -18.04 14.29 -27.38
CA LEU A 244 -18.90 13.85 -26.28
C LEU A 244 -19.65 15.03 -25.65
N LEU A 245 -20.66 14.71 -24.84
CA LEU A 245 -21.31 15.65 -23.93
C LEU A 245 -21.13 15.13 -22.51
N THR A 246 -20.84 15.97 -21.53
CA THR A 246 -20.71 15.52 -20.13
C THR A 246 -22.08 15.30 -19.50
N GLY A 247 -22.17 14.32 -18.60
CA GLY A 247 -23.33 14.14 -17.76
C GLY A 247 -22.97 13.70 -16.35
N GLU A 248 -23.94 13.74 -15.44
CA GLU A 248 -23.80 13.36 -14.03
C GLU A 248 -24.97 12.48 -13.58
N GLY A 249 -24.76 11.71 -12.52
CA GLY A 249 -25.75 10.79 -11.98
C GLY A 249 -25.14 9.58 -11.30
N ALA A 250 -26.00 8.64 -10.90
CA ALA A 250 -25.58 7.39 -10.30
C ALA A 250 -26.51 6.24 -10.73
N GLY A 251 -25.95 5.04 -10.78
CA GLY A 251 -26.72 3.80 -10.92
C GLY A 251 -26.06 2.71 -10.08
N ILE A 252 -26.83 2.16 -9.15
CA ILE A 252 -26.44 1.18 -8.15
C ILE A 252 -27.34 -0.05 -8.28
N PHE A 253 -26.74 -1.23 -8.18
CA PHE A 253 -27.40 -2.52 -8.35
C PHE A 253 -27.16 -3.37 -7.11
N VAL A 254 -28.18 -4.13 -6.70
CA VAL A 254 -28.02 -5.21 -5.73
C VAL A 254 -27.78 -6.50 -6.50
N LEU A 255 -26.64 -7.12 -6.24
CA LEU A 255 -26.18 -8.33 -6.89
C LEU A 255 -26.21 -9.49 -5.90
N LYS A 256 -26.66 -10.67 -6.35
CA LYS A 256 -26.62 -11.94 -5.61
C LYS A 256 -26.16 -13.06 -6.51
N ARG A 257 -25.63 -14.14 -5.93
CA ARG A 257 -25.50 -15.41 -6.67
C ARG A 257 -26.88 -15.80 -7.22
N THR A 258 -26.97 -16.21 -8.48
CA THR A 258 -28.26 -16.57 -9.09
C THR A 258 -28.97 -17.68 -8.32
N SER A 259 -28.23 -18.65 -7.78
CA SER A 259 -28.79 -19.70 -6.90
C SER A 259 -29.53 -19.13 -5.71
N ASP A 260 -28.95 -18.13 -5.06
CA ASP A 260 -29.45 -17.55 -3.82
C ASP A 260 -30.63 -16.64 -4.12
N ALA A 261 -30.57 -15.90 -5.24
CA ALA A 261 -31.67 -15.10 -5.71
C ALA A 261 -32.93 -15.95 -5.99
N VAL A 262 -32.76 -17.09 -6.66
CA VAL A 262 -33.85 -18.04 -6.91
C VAL A 262 -34.36 -18.64 -5.60
N ALA A 263 -33.48 -19.07 -4.72
CA ALA A 263 -33.86 -19.68 -3.44
C ALA A 263 -34.62 -18.70 -2.52
N GLN A 264 -34.28 -17.41 -2.57
CA GLN A 264 -34.94 -16.35 -1.80
C GLN A 264 -36.17 -15.78 -2.51
N GLY A 265 -36.47 -16.25 -3.73
CA GLY A 265 -37.59 -15.78 -4.54
C GLY A 265 -37.46 -14.31 -4.91
N ASP A 266 -36.24 -13.83 -5.16
CA ASP A 266 -35.98 -12.47 -5.62
C ASP A 266 -36.62 -12.21 -6.99
N ARG A 267 -36.95 -10.93 -7.23
CA ARG A 267 -37.17 -10.46 -8.60
C ARG A 267 -35.81 -10.40 -9.29
N ILE A 268 -35.68 -11.04 -10.45
CA ILE A 268 -34.43 -11.02 -11.22
C ILE A 268 -34.65 -10.18 -12.48
N TYR A 269 -33.91 -9.07 -12.60
CA TYR A 269 -33.96 -8.18 -13.77
C TYR A 269 -33.15 -8.72 -14.95
N GLY A 270 -32.09 -9.45 -14.66
CA GLY A 270 -31.20 -10.05 -15.65
C GLY A 270 -30.07 -10.81 -14.97
N ILE A 271 -29.39 -11.66 -15.73
CA ILE A 271 -28.28 -12.49 -15.28
C ILE A 271 -27.00 -12.01 -15.94
N ILE A 272 -26.00 -11.63 -15.15
CA ILE A 272 -24.64 -11.39 -15.63
C ILE A 272 -23.92 -12.73 -15.73
N ARG A 273 -23.36 -13.01 -16.91
CA ARG A 273 -22.68 -14.27 -17.22
C ARG A 273 -21.16 -14.14 -17.15
N SER A 274 -20.62 -13.01 -17.60
CA SER A 274 -19.19 -12.73 -17.52
C SER A 274 -18.89 -11.25 -17.72
N ILE A 275 -17.70 -10.84 -17.27
CA ILE A 275 -17.14 -9.52 -17.58
C ILE A 275 -15.65 -9.69 -17.89
N GLY A 276 -15.26 -9.36 -19.11
CA GLY A 276 -13.86 -9.36 -19.53
C GLY A 276 -13.23 -7.98 -19.33
N LEU A 277 -12.02 -7.95 -18.80
CA LEU A 277 -11.26 -6.73 -18.50
C LEU A 277 -9.91 -6.75 -19.24
N SER A 278 -9.41 -5.59 -19.65
CA SER A 278 -8.06 -5.45 -20.20
C SER A 278 -7.54 -4.01 -20.08
N ASN A 279 -6.26 -3.80 -20.37
CA ASN A 279 -5.67 -2.49 -20.60
C ASN A 279 -4.93 -2.45 -21.94
N ASP A 280 -4.96 -1.32 -22.64
CA ASP A 280 -4.19 -1.09 -23.87
C ASP A 280 -2.67 -1.05 -23.58
N ILE A 281 -1.87 -1.67 -24.44
CA ILE A 281 -0.41 -1.78 -24.28
C ILE A 281 0.40 -0.74 -25.09
N GLY A 282 -0.25 0.00 -26.00
CA GLY A 282 0.35 0.72 -27.15
C GLY A 282 -0.54 1.87 -27.68
N GLY A 283 0.00 2.94 -28.31
CA GLY A 283 -0.73 4.20 -28.62
C GLY A 283 -0.59 5.44 -27.69
N SER A 284 -1.60 6.32 -27.65
CA SER A 284 -1.67 7.49 -26.74
C SER A 284 -2.64 7.19 -25.59
N LEU A 285 -2.48 7.80 -24.41
CA LEU A 285 -3.41 7.63 -23.27
C LEU A 285 -4.86 8.06 -23.58
N LEU A 286 -5.05 8.90 -24.60
CA LEU A 286 -6.36 9.39 -25.04
C LEU A 286 -6.94 8.61 -26.23
N ALA A 287 -6.10 7.89 -26.97
CA ALA A 287 -6.50 7.22 -28.19
C ALA A 287 -6.82 5.76 -27.89
N PRO A 288 -8.03 5.28 -28.20
CA PRO A 288 -8.39 3.88 -27.97
C PRO A 288 -7.63 2.94 -28.91
N SER A 289 -7.35 1.72 -28.44
CA SER A 289 -6.79 0.64 -29.25
C SER A 289 -7.78 -0.50 -29.47
N SER A 290 -7.96 -0.92 -30.72
CA SER A 290 -8.79 -2.10 -31.06
C SER A 290 -8.31 -3.37 -30.35
N GLU A 291 -7.00 -3.53 -30.22
CA GLU A 291 -6.37 -4.72 -29.63
C GLU A 291 -6.83 -4.95 -28.18
N GLY A 292 -6.82 -3.91 -27.34
CA GLY A 292 -7.22 -4.03 -25.95
C GLY A 292 -8.74 -4.25 -25.82
N GLN A 293 -9.54 -3.54 -26.61
CA GLN A 293 -10.99 -3.75 -26.68
C GLN A 293 -11.33 -5.20 -27.03
N LEU A 294 -10.66 -5.77 -28.04
CA LEU A 294 -10.83 -7.16 -28.46
C LEU A 294 -10.42 -8.14 -27.37
N ARG A 295 -9.36 -7.89 -26.61
CA ARG A 295 -8.98 -8.77 -25.48
C ARG A 295 -10.05 -8.79 -24.39
N ALA A 296 -10.58 -7.62 -24.00
CA ALA A 296 -11.67 -7.55 -23.03
C ALA A 296 -12.93 -8.28 -23.55
N MET A 297 -13.31 -8.05 -24.82
CA MET A 297 -14.45 -8.73 -25.43
C MET A 297 -14.24 -10.25 -25.49
N ARG A 298 -13.13 -10.71 -26.07
CA ARG A 298 -12.82 -12.15 -26.21
C ARG A 298 -12.78 -12.85 -24.84
N ALA A 299 -12.20 -12.22 -23.82
CA ALA A 299 -12.20 -12.76 -22.46
C ALA A 299 -13.63 -12.96 -21.92
N ALA A 300 -14.52 -11.99 -22.12
CA ALA A 300 -15.92 -12.09 -21.70
C ALA A 300 -16.64 -13.24 -22.41
N TYR A 301 -16.56 -13.33 -23.74
CA TYR A 301 -17.20 -14.39 -24.52
C TYR A 301 -16.65 -15.79 -24.18
N GLN A 302 -15.33 -15.91 -24.01
CA GLN A 302 -14.69 -17.15 -23.61
C GLN A 302 -15.18 -17.61 -22.22
N GLN A 303 -15.26 -16.70 -21.25
CA GLN A 303 -15.75 -17.01 -19.90
C GLN A 303 -17.24 -17.38 -19.88
N ALA A 304 -18.08 -16.73 -20.70
CA ALA A 304 -19.50 -17.04 -20.81
C ALA A 304 -19.78 -18.33 -21.60
N GLY A 305 -18.82 -18.82 -22.38
CA GLY A 305 -19.02 -19.90 -23.35
C GLY A 305 -19.93 -19.50 -24.52
N TRP A 306 -19.99 -18.20 -24.84
CA TRP A 306 -20.86 -17.63 -25.88
C TRP A 306 -20.09 -17.36 -27.18
N GLN A 307 -20.82 -17.36 -28.30
CA GLN A 307 -20.34 -16.83 -29.57
C GLN A 307 -20.83 -15.38 -29.77
N PRO A 308 -20.11 -14.54 -30.53
CA PRO A 308 -20.54 -13.16 -30.78
C PRO A 308 -21.99 -13.06 -31.29
N GLN A 309 -22.35 -13.92 -32.24
CA GLN A 309 -23.70 -14.01 -32.83
C GLN A 309 -24.83 -14.41 -31.87
N ASP A 310 -24.52 -14.77 -30.62
CA ASP A 310 -25.50 -15.03 -29.57
C ASP A 310 -26.11 -13.74 -28.99
N VAL A 311 -25.51 -12.59 -29.24
CA VAL A 311 -25.95 -11.29 -28.69
C VAL A 311 -26.88 -10.56 -29.67
N ASP A 312 -27.98 -10.02 -29.15
CA ASP A 312 -28.99 -9.26 -29.92
C ASP A 312 -28.78 -7.75 -29.85
N LEU A 313 -28.28 -7.26 -28.71
CA LEU A 313 -28.07 -5.84 -28.41
C LEU A 313 -26.67 -5.62 -27.82
N ILE A 314 -25.88 -4.72 -28.39
CA ILE A 314 -24.65 -4.23 -27.78
C ILE A 314 -24.84 -2.75 -27.42
N GLU A 315 -24.88 -2.48 -26.13
CA GLU A 315 -24.83 -1.13 -25.61
C GLU A 315 -23.35 -0.69 -25.56
N CYS A 316 -22.96 0.07 -26.56
CA CYS A 316 -21.58 0.44 -26.83
C CYS A 316 -21.07 1.53 -25.88
N HIS A 317 -19.74 1.66 -25.81
CA HIS A 317 -19.10 2.79 -25.16
C HIS A 317 -19.39 4.10 -25.91
N ALA A 318 -19.50 4.07 -27.24
CA ALA A 318 -19.71 5.14 -28.19
C ALA A 318 -20.17 6.47 -27.58
N THR A 319 -19.29 7.45 -27.62
CA THR A 319 -19.45 8.76 -26.95
C THR A 319 -19.89 9.85 -27.92
N GLY A 320 -19.86 9.58 -29.23
CA GLY A 320 -20.00 10.59 -30.29
C GLY A 320 -18.67 11.20 -30.73
N THR A 321 -17.55 10.68 -30.21
CA THR A 321 -16.21 11.06 -30.68
C THR A 321 -15.88 10.27 -31.95
N PRO A 322 -15.54 10.93 -33.09
CA PRO A 322 -15.37 10.23 -34.38
C PRO A 322 -14.38 9.06 -34.34
N VAL A 323 -13.21 9.27 -33.73
CA VAL A 323 -12.17 8.25 -33.66
C VAL A 323 -12.59 7.10 -32.74
N GLY A 324 -13.17 7.41 -31.57
CA GLY A 324 -13.58 6.40 -30.60
C GLY A 324 -14.68 5.49 -31.13
N ASP A 325 -15.74 6.09 -31.69
CA ASP A 325 -16.87 5.36 -32.27
C ASP A 325 -16.40 4.48 -33.45
N ALA A 326 -15.52 4.99 -34.31
CA ALA A 326 -15.00 4.24 -35.46
C ALA A 326 -14.12 3.04 -35.03
N VAL A 327 -13.26 3.22 -34.03
CA VAL A 327 -12.44 2.14 -33.47
C VAL A 327 -13.31 1.07 -32.84
N GLU A 328 -14.30 1.44 -32.01
CA GLU A 328 -15.20 0.47 -31.38
C GLU A 328 -15.99 -0.35 -32.41
N VAL A 329 -16.55 0.28 -33.44
CA VAL A 329 -17.25 -0.43 -34.52
C VAL A 329 -16.30 -1.36 -35.29
N ALA A 330 -15.05 -0.95 -35.53
CA ALA A 330 -14.05 -1.79 -36.16
C ALA A 330 -13.71 -3.02 -35.30
N SER A 331 -13.50 -2.83 -33.99
CA SER A 331 -13.26 -3.92 -33.04
C SER A 331 -14.43 -4.90 -33.00
N LEU A 332 -15.68 -4.41 -32.99
CA LEU A 332 -16.87 -5.25 -33.04
C LEU A 332 -16.96 -6.04 -34.34
N LYS A 333 -16.64 -5.43 -35.49
CA LYS A 333 -16.60 -6.13 -36.79
C LYS A 333 -15.53 -7.22 -36.82
N GLU A 334 -14.36 -6.97 -36.22
CA GLU A 334 -13.32 -7.99 -36.11
C GLU A 334 -13.75 -9.15 -35.21
N LEU A 335 -14.35 -8.85 -34.06
CA LEU A 335 -14.89 -9.86 -33.15
C LEU A 335 -15.92 -10.75 -33.84
N TRP A 336 -16.76 -10.17 -34.70
CA TRP A 336 -17.83 -10.86 -35.43
C TRP A 336 -17.41 -11.39 -36.82
N ASN A 337 -16.13 -11.31 -37.17
CA ASN A 337 -15.67 -11.72 -38.50
C ASN A 337 -15.97 -13.21 -38.77
N GLY A 338 -16.55 -13.50 -39.94
CA GLY A 338 -16.94 -14.86 -40.33
C GLY A 338 -18.33 -15.32 -39.86
N THR A 339 -19.16 -14.42 -39.32
CA THR A 339 -20.55 -14.72 -38.92
C THR A 339 -21.59 -14.28 -39.98
N GLU A 340 -22.64 -15.08 -40.17
CA GLU A 340 -23.85 -14.75 -40.94
C GLU A 340 -25.04 -14.88 -39.96
N PRO A 341 -26.05 -13.97 -39.94
CA PRO A 341 -26.47 -13.02 -40.96
C PRO A 341 -26.13 -11.53 -40.69
N LYS A 342 -26.19 -10.73 -41.76
CA LYS A 342 -26.03 -9.26 -41.73
C LYS A 342 -27.19 -8.58 -41.00
N GLN A 343 -26.90 -7.47 -40.31
CA GLN A 343 -27.87 -6.61 -39.61
C GLN A 343 -28.66 -7.28 -38.46
N GLN A 344 -28.19 -8.39 -37.88
CA GLN A 344 -28.86 -9.07 -36.76
C GLN A 344 -28.78 -8.25 -35.46
N CYS A 345 -27.62 -7.70 -35.13
CA CYS A 345 -27.35 -7.13 -33.81
C CYS A 345 -27.61 -5.62 -33.80
N VAL A 346 -28.39 -5.14 -32.83
CA VAL A 346 -28.57 -3.70 -32.60
C VAL A 346 -27.39 -3.17 -31.79
N ILE A 347 -26.80 -2.06 -32.25
CA ILE A 347 -25.84 -1.31 -31.46
C ILE A 347 -26.45 0.03 -31.04
N GLY A 348 -26.17 0.47 -29.82
CA GLY A 348 -26.72 1.71 -29.28
C GLY A 348 -25.84 2.38 -28.24
N SER A 349 -26.18 3.62 -27.87
CA SER A 349 -25.52 4.32 -26.76
C SER A 349 -26.46 5.30 -26.07
N VAL A 350 -26.65 5.10 -24.77
CA VAL A 350 -27.45 5.93 -23.86
C VAL A 350 -26.83 7.31 -23.64
N LYS A 351 -25.56 7.49 -24.01
CA LYS A 351 -24.88 8.78 -23.92
C LYS A 351 -25.52 9.84 -24.84
N SER A 352 -26.22 9.39 -25.88
CA SER A 352 -27.08 10.27 -26.70
C SER A 352 -28.26 10.87 -25.93
N ASN A 353 -28.78 10.14 -24.93
CA ASN A 353 -29.92 10.56 -24.11
C ASN A 353 -29.48 11.45 -22.95
N ILE A 354 -28.44 11.06 -22.22
CA ILE A 354 -28.08 11.66 -20.92
C ILE A 354 -26.63 12.15 -20.83
N GLY A 355 -25.92 12.26 -21.95
CA GLY A 355 -24.50 12.55 -21.94
C GLY A 355 -23.66 11.42 -21.35
N HIS A 356 -22.36 11.66 -21.25
CA HIS A 356 -21.40 10.72 -20.71
C HIS A 356 -21.27 10.91 -19.20
N LEU A 357 -21.86 9.99 -18.44
CA LEU A 357 -21.82 9.95 -16.97
C LEU A 357 -20.48 9.47 -16.39
N LEU A 358 -19.38 9.63 -17.11
CA LEU A 358 -18.02 9.28 -16.67
C LEU A 358 -17.94 7.88 -16.05
N THR A 359 -17.63 7.78 -14.75
CA THR A 359 -17.54 6.55 -13.95
C THR A 359 -18.86 5.81 -13.77
N ALA A 360 -20.00 6.51 -13.85
CA ALA A 360 -21.35 5.94 -13.82
C ALA A 360 -21.90 5.57 -15.22
N ALA A 361 -21.10 5.72 -16.29
CA ALA A 361 -21.58 5.47 -17.65
C ALA A 361 -21.96 4.01 -17.92
N GLY A 362 -21.19 3.04 -17.40
CA GLY A 362 -21.52 1.62 -17.47
C GLY A 362 -22.80 1.28 -16.70
N SER A 363 -23.02 1.90 -15.54
CA SER A 363 -24.27 1.74 -14.78
C SER A 363 -25.49 2.27 -15.53
N ALA A 364 -25.39 3.43 -16.17
CA ALA A 364 -26.48 3.96 -17.00
C ALA A 364 -26.81 3.01 -18.16
N ALA A 365 -25.77 2.52 -18.86
CA ALA A 365 -25.90 1.52 -19.90
C ALA A 365 -26.57 0.22 -19.39
N LEU A 366 -26.17 -0.28 -18.23
CA LEU A 366 -26.76 -1.48 -17.63
C LEU A 366 -28.22 -1.26 -17.24
N ALA A 367 -28.56 -0.14 -16.61
CA ALA A 367 -29.94 0.20 -16.29
C ALA A 367 -30.81 0.25 -17.56
N LYS A 368 -30.33 0.86 -18.64
CA LYS A 368 -31.00 0.86 -19.95
C LYS A 368 -31.26 -0.56 -20.46
N VAL A 369 -30.25 -1.42 -20.44
CA VAL A 369 -30.38 -2.79 -20.96
C VAL A 369 -31.34 -3.62 -20.10
N LEU A 370 -31.27 -3.52 -18.77
CA LEU A 370 -32.19 -4.23 -17.89
C LEU A 370 -33.65 -3.79 -18.09
N LEU A 371 -33.88 -2.49 -18.27
CA LEU A 371 -35.21 -1.96 -18.59
C LEU A 371 -35.67 -2.40 -19.98
N ALA A 372 -34.75 -2.48 -20.95
CA ALA A 372 -35.04 -3.02 -22.29
C ALA A 372 -35.44 -4.50 -22.25
N LEU A 373 -34.76 -5.32 -21.45
CA LEU A 373 -35.12 -6.72 -21.20
C LEU A 373 -36.48 -6.82 -20.49
N GLN A 374 -36.72 -6.02 -19.45
CA GLN A 374 -37.98 -6.01 -18.71
C GLN A 374 -39.18 -5.61 -19.59
N HIS A 375 -38.97 -4.72 -20.55
CA HIS A 375 -40.01 -4.21 -21.44
C HIS A 375 -40.03 -4.89 -22.82
N ASP A 376 -39.25 -5.95 -23.02
CA ASP A 376 -39.16 -6.66 -24.30
C ASP A 376 -38.97 -5.72 -25.51
N THR A 377 -38.14 -4.69 -25.37
CA THR A 377 -38.04 -3.58 -26.35
C THR A 377 -36.58 -3.24 -26.65
N LEU A 378 -36.22 -3.19 -27.93
CA LEU A 378 -34.95 -2.64 -28.42
C LEU A 378 -35.06 -1.11 -28.53
N PRO A 379 -34.30 -0.33 -27.75
CA PRO A 379 -34.41 1.13 -27.74
C PRO A 379 -33.62 1.80 -28.88
N PRO A 380 -34.04 3.00 -29.35
CA PRO A 380 -33.29 3.78 -30.31
C PRO A 380 -32.04 4.44 -29.72
N THR A 381 -31.16 4.94 -30.58
CA THR A 381 -30.11 5.90 -30.22
C THR A 381 -30.59 7.31 -30.56
N ALA A 382 -30.67 8.20 -29.57
CA ALA A 382 -31.20 9.54 -29.77
C ALA A 382 -30.32 10.35 -30.73
N GLY A 383 -30.93 11.12 -31.62
CA GLY A 383 -30.22 11.97 -32.57
C GLY A 383 -29.46 11.25 -33.69
N PHE A 384 -29.54 9.92 -33.78
CA PHE A 384 -28.98 9.17 -34.91
C PHE A 384 -29.85 9.31 -36.16
N SER A 385 -29.21 9.58 -37.30
CA SER A 385 -29.85 9.71 -38.61
C SER A 385 -29.16 8.87 -39.69
N ARG A 386 -27.82 8.94 -39.77
CA ARG A 386 -27.02 8.18 -40.73
C ARG A 386 -25.62 7.94 -40.18
N PRO A 387 -24.96 6.80 -40.51
CA PRO A 387 -23.64 6.48 -39.98
C PRO A 387 -22.53 7.39 -40.50
N GLN A 388 -21.43 7.50 -39.74
CA GLN A 388 -20.21 8.21 -40.20
C GLN A 388 -19.63 7.60 -41.48
N PRO A 389 -19.07 8.42 -42.38
CA PRO A 389 -18.35 7.93 -43.56
C PRO A 389 -17.25 6.93 -43.17
N GLY A 390 -17.26 5.75 -43.77
CA GLY A 390 -16.25 4.70 -43.51
C GLY A 390 -16.65 3.66 -42.46
N MET A 391 -17.66 3.91 -41.62
CA MET A 391 -18.16 2.88 -40.69
C MET A 391 -18.81 1.70 -41.41
N LEU A 392 -19.39 1.92 -42.61
CA LEU A 392 -20.02 0.88 -43.45
C LEU A 392 -20.92 -0.09 -42.65
N LEU A 393 -21.83 0.45 -41.82
CA LEU A 393 -22.71 -0.35 -40.96
C LEU A 393 -23.62 -1.26 -41.79
N GLU A 394 -24.14 -0.78 -42.92
CA GLU A 394 -25.00 -1.54 -43.85
C GLU A 394 -24.36 -2.83 -44.37
N GLN A 395 -23.01 -2.89 -44.38
CA GLN A 395 -22.24 -4.05 -44.83
C GLN A 395 -21.77 -4.93 -43.66
N SER A 396 -22.33 -4.74 -42.47
CA SER A 396 -21.92 -5.40 -41.23
C SER A 396 -23.07 -6.13 -40.54
N PRO A 397 -22.79 -6.92 -39.49
CA PRO A 397 -23.82 -7.52 -38.63
C PRO A 397 -24.64 -6.50 -37.81
N PHE A 398 -24.24 -5.23 -37.78
CA PHE A 398 -24.75 -4.23 -36.84
C PHE A 398 -25.66 -3.19 -37.47
N ARG A 399 -26.72 -2.81 -36.75
CA ARG A 399 -27.64 -1.72 -37.11
C ARG A 399 -27.90 -0.79 -35.93
N VAL A 400 -28.24 0.47 -36.18
CA VAL A 400 -28.62 1.46 -35.16
C VAL A 400 -30.09 1.83 -35.36
N LEU A 401 -30.88 1.77 -34.29
CA LEU A 401 -32.29 2.09 -34.31
C LEU A 401 -32.56 3.60 -34.19
N THR A 402 -33.48 4.11 -35.00
CA THR A 402 -34.03 5.49 -34.89
C THR A 402 -35.37 5.55 -34.15
N THR A 403 -36.06 4.40 -34.05
CA THR A 403 -37.30 4.23 -33.28
C THR A 403 -37.26 2.89 -32.53
N SER A 404 -37.98 2.79 -31.41
CA SER A 404 -38.04 1.55 -30.63
C SER A 404 -38.70 0.41 -31.42
N GLU A 405 -38.20 -0.81 -31.26
CA GLU A 405 -38.76 -2.03 -31.87
C GLU A 405 -38.99 -3.11 -30.79
N PRO A 406 -39.95 -4.05 -30.97
CA PRO A 406 -40.07 -5.20 -30.08
C PRO A 406 -38.80 -6.07 -30.11
N TRP A 407 -38.27 -6.41 -28.93
CA TRP A 407 -37.20 -7.38 -28.79
C TRP A 407 -37.81 -8.78 -28.71
N GLN A 408 -37.95 -9.45 -29.84
CA GLN A 408 -38.47 -10.82 -29.86
C GLN A 408 -37.36 -11.82 -29.53
N ARG A 409 -37.69 -12.87 -28.76
CA ARG A 409 -36.78 -14.01 -28.59
C ARG A 409 -36.60 -14.72 -29.92
N ARG A 410 -35.42 -15.30 -30.12
CA ARG A 410 -35.13 -16.13 -31.31
C ARG A 410 -36.00 -17.38 -31.32
N ASP A 411 -36.21 -17.98 -30.16
CA ASP A 411 -37.12 -19.09 -29.90
C ASP A 411 -37.57 -19.07 -28.42
N GLN A 412 -38.41 -20.03 -27.99
CA GLN A 412 -38.95 -20.06 -26.62
C GLN A 412 -37.90 -20.37 -25.53
N GLN A 413 -36.79 -21.02 -25.88
CA GLN A 413 -35.76 -21.50 -24.95
C GLN A 413 -34.51 -20.62 -24.95
N THR A 414 -34.28 -19.83 -26.00
CA THR A 414 -33.14 -18.94 -26.14
C THR A 414 -33.44 -17.58 -25.48
N PRO A 415 -32.74 -17.22 -24.39
CA PRO A 415 -32.90 -15.93 -23.76
C PRO A 415 -32.38 -14.80 -24.66
N ARG A 416 -33.02 -13.64 -24.58
CA ARG A 416 -32.50 -12.36 -25.07
C ARG A 416 -31.15 -12.07 -24.43
N ARG A 417 -30.18 -11.70 -25.26
CA ARG A 417 -28.80 -11.49 -24.82
C ARG A 417 -28.32 -10.11 -25.21
N ALA A 418 -27.65 -9.46 -24.26
CA ALA A 418 -27.00 -8.18 -24.48
C ALA A 418 -25.54 -8.20 -24.04
N ALA A 419 -24.79 -7.28 -24.63
CA ALA A 419 -23.47 -6.92 -24.17
C ALA A 419 -23.39 -5.42 -23.86
N ILE A 420 -22.48 -5.05 -22.96
CA ILE A 420 -22.21 -3.67 -22.59
C ILE A 420 -20.70 -3.42 -22.66
N SER A 421 -20.29 -2.45 -23.46
CA SER A 421 -18.89 -2.04 -23.58
C SER A 421 -18.62 -0.73 -22.85
N ALA A 422 -17.49 -0.67 -22.13
CA ALA A 422 -16.97 0.56 -21.58
C ALA A 422 -15.46 0.66 -21.76
N PHE A 423 -15.00 1.71 -22.46
CA PHE A 423 -13.59 1.92 -22.79
C PHE A 423 -13.16 3.26 -22.21
N GLY A 424 -12.39 3.22 -21.11
CA GLY A 424 -11.94 4.38 -20.35
C GLY A 424 -10.64 4.99 -20.88
N PHE A 425 -10.42 6.27 -20.55
CA PHE A 425 -9.12 6.91 -20.73
C PHE A 425 -8.01 6.12 -20.04
N GLY A 426 -6.82 6.15 -20.64
CA GLY A 426 -5.70 5.29 -20.24
C GLY A 426 -5.72 3.92 -20.91
N GLY A 427 -6.77 3.61 -21.69
CA GLY A 427 -6.93 2.35 -22.41
C GLY A 427 -7.54 1.25 -21.54
N ILE A 428 -8.36 1.60 -20.55
CA ILE A 428 -8.92 0.66 -19.58
C ILE A 428 -10.25 0.12 -20.12
N ASN A 429 -10.33 -1.18 -20.44
CA ASN A 429 -11.45 -1.74 -21.20
C ASN A 429 -12.24 -2.76 -20.38
N ALA A 430 -13.57 -2.69 -20.47
CA ALA A 430 -14.49 -3.69 -19.93
C ALA A 430 -15.57 -4.07 -20.95
N HIS A 431 -15.96 -5.35 -20.94
CA HIS A 431 -17.08 -5.87 -21.72
C HIS A 431 -17.91 -6.85 -20.88
N LEU A 432 -19.18 -6.52 -20.63
CA LEU A 432 -20.10 -7.30 -19.80
C LEU A 432 -21.10 -8.05 -20.70
N LEU A 433 -21.32 -9.33 -20.42
CA LEU A 433 -22.34 -10.16 -21.09
C LEU A 433 -23.48 -10.49 -20.11
N LEU A 434 -24.72 -10.23 -20.53
CA LEU A 434 -25.92 -10.49 -19.74
C LEU A 434 -27.08 -11.05 -20.57
N GLU A 435 -27.98 -11.77 -19.90
CA GLU A 435 -29.19 -12.33 -20.53
C GLU A 435 -30.45 -12.12 -19.67
N GLU A 436 -31.61 -12.24 -20.31
CA GLU A 436 -32.88 -12.28 -19.59
C GLU A 436 -32.99 -13.52 -18.70
N TRP A 437 -33.71 -13.37 -17.59
CA TRP A 437 -34.03 -14.50 -16.70
C TRP A 437 -35.24 -15.29 -17.21
N LEU A 438 -35.08 -16.62 -17.38
CA LEU A 438 -36.14 -17.55 -17.76
C LEU A 438 -36.44 -18.53 -16.60
N PRO A 439 -37.60 -18.42 -15.94
CA PRO A 439 -37.93 -19.25 -14.77
C PRO A 439 -37.94 -20.76 -15.01
N GLU A 440 -38.29 -21.21 -16.22
CA GLU A 440 -38.42 -22.64 -16.57
C GLU A 440 -37.07 -23.36 -16.71
N SER A 441 -35.96 -22.63 -16.78
CA SER A 441 -34.60 -23.18 -16.94
C SER A 441 -33.93 -23.60 -15.61
N ALA A 442 -34.63 -23.50 -14.48
CA ALA A 442 -34.07 -23.55 -13.12
C ALA A 442 -33.77 -24.94 -12.54
N THR A 443 -33.61 -26.00 -13.34
CA THR A 443 -33.75 -27.38 -12.83
C THR A 443 -32.65 -27.93 -11.91
N THR A 444 -31.46 -27.32 -11.80
CA THR A 444 -30.52 -27.57 -10.68
C THR A 444 -29.31 -26.64 -10.80
N ILE A 445 -29.20 -25.63 -9.93
CA ILE A 445 -28.01 -24.76 -9.84
C ILE A 445 -27.15 -25.31 -8.71
N ALA A 446 -26.05 -25.99 -9.04
CA ALA A 446 -25.07 -26.40 -8.03
C ALA A 446 -24.31 -25.17 -7.51
N GLN A 447 -24.12 -25.07 -6.20
CA GLN A 447 -23.26 -24.03 -5.63
C GLN A 447 -21.81 -24.25 -6.09
N PRO A 448 -21.12 -23.22 -6.61
CA PRO A 448 -19.70 -23.34 -6.90
C PRO A 448 -18.94 -23.62 -5.59
N THR A 449 -18.06 -24.61 -5.61
CA THR A 449 -17.11 -24.85 -4.53
C THR A 449 -15.88 -23.99 -4.81
N PRO A 450 -15.51 -23.05 -3.92
CA PRO A 450 -14.33 -22.23 -4.16
C PRO A 450 -13.08 -23.13 -4.22
N PRO A 451 -12.18 -22.93 -5.21
CA PRO A 451 -10.91 -23.63 -5.24
C PRO A 451 -10.06 -23.26 -4.02
N ALA A 452 -9.17 -24.17 -3.60
CA ALA A 452 -8.19 -23.86 -2.55
C ALA A 452 -7.29 -22.71 -3.03
N ALA A 453 -7.22 -21.63 -2.25
CA ALA A 453 -6.48 -20.44 -2.62
C ALA A 453 -4.97 -20.69 -2.56
N GLU A 454 -4.28 -20.50 -3.68
CA GLU A 454 -2.82 -20.61 -3.72
C GLU A 454 -2.17 -19.39 -3.01
N PRO A 455 -1.09 -19.59 -2.22
CA PRO A 455 -0.31 -18.50 -1.67
C PRO A 455 0.35 -17.62 -2.76
N ILE A 456 0.53 -16.34 -2.44
CA ILE A 456 1.09 -15.34 -3.36
C ILE A 456 2.46 -14.89 -2.87
N ALA A 457 3.48 -14.98 -3.71
CA ALA A 457 4.83 -14.50 -3.42
C ALA A 457 4.98 -13.01 -3.77
N VAL A 458 5.67 -12.27 -2.90
CA VAL A 458 6.14 -10.91 -3.20
C VAL A 458 7.56 -11.01 -3.77
N VAL A 459 7.70 -10.72 -5.07
CA VAL A 459 8.93 -10.97 -5.83
C VAL A 459 9.75 -9.72 -6.15
N GLY A 460 9.15 -8.54 -6.03
CA GLY A 460 9.82 -7.25 -6.18
C GLY A 460 9.25 -6.19 -5.25
N LEU A 461 10.10 -5.28 -4.78
CA LEU A 461 9.74 -4.21 -3.85
C LEU A 461 10.44 -2.90 -4.21
N ASP A 462 9.74 -1.78 -4.04
CA ASP A 462 10.38 -0.46 -3.88
C ASP A 462 9.52 0.48 -3.04
N ALA A 463 10.15 1.47 -2.43
CA ALA A 463 9.45 2.51 -1.67
C ALA A 463 10.25 3.80 -1.57
N SER A 464 9.53 4.92 -1.49
CA SER A 464 10.07 6.24 -1.21
C SER A 464 9.14 6.97 -0.24
N PHE A 465 9.63 7.36 0.94
CA PHE A 465 8.85 8.07 1.95
C PHE A 465 9.63 9.26 2.51
N GLY A 466 9.01 10.44 2.52
CA GLY A 466 9.63 11.69 2.95
C GLY A 466 11.04 11.87 2.35
N PRO A 467 12.10 12.01 3.17
CA PRO A 467 13.48 12.18 2.70
C PRO A 467 14.15 10.87 2.23
N TRP A 468 13.57 9.70 2.50
CA TRP A 468 14.16 8.39 2.19
C TRP A 468 13.68 7.91 0.82
N GLN A 469 14.56 7.99 -0.18
CA GLN A 469 14.25 7.64 -1.57
C GLN A 469 14.82 6.27 -1.94
N GLY A 470 13.97 5.35 -2.39
CA GLY A 470 14.32 3.98 -2.77
C GLY A 470 14.35 2.99 -1.60
N LEU A 471 14.18 1.70 -1.93
CA LEU A 471 14.03 0.59 -0.98
C LEU A 471 15.10 0.56 0.10
N GLN A 472 16.37 0.74 -0.25
CA GLN A 472 17.48 0.64 0.71
C GLN A 472 17.42 1.72 1.80
N ALA A 473 17.10 2.96 1.44
CA ALA A 473 17.01 4.06 2.41
C ALA A 473 15.80 3.87 3.34
N VAL A 474 14.67 3.42 2.78
CA VAL A 474 13.46 3.11 3.56
C VAL A 474 13.70 1.90 4.49
N GLN A 475 14.38 0.86 4.01
CA GLN A 475 14.73 -0.31 4.81
C GLN A 475 15.59 0.08 6.02
N GLN A 476 16.66 0.87 5.79
CA GLN A 476 17.50 1.35 6.89
C GLN A 476 16.68 2.14 7.90
N ARG A 477 15.78 3.02 7.45
CA ARG A 477 14.90 3.79 8.33
C ARG A 477 13.96 2.90 9.17
N LEU A 478 13.39 1.86 8.55
CA LEU A 478 12.41 0.99 9.18
C LEU A 478 13.02 -0.05 10.13
N LEU A 479 14.23 -0.54 9.83
CA LEU A 479 14.85 -1.63 10.59
C LEU A 479 15.91 -1.18 11.59
N SER A 480 16.61 -0.06 11.33
CA SER A 480 17.69 0.43 12.20
C SER A 480 17.23 1.47 13.21
N ASP A 481 18.02 1.67 14.26
CA ASP A 481 17.80 2.69 15.30
C ASP A 481 18.38 4.07 14.94
N HIS A 482 19.07 4.19 13.81
CA HIS A 482 19.69 5.45 13.40
C HIS A 482 18.63 6.53 13.17
N ASN A 483 18.82 7.68 13.81
CA ASN A 483 17.90 8.81 13.74
C ASN A 483 18.66 10.13 13.65
N ASP A 484 19.32 10.34 12.51
CA ASP A 484 20.10 11.55 12.26
C ASP A 484 19.24 12.72 11.76
N GLN A 485 17.95 12.49 11.52
CA GLN A 485 17.02 13.48 10.99
C GLN A 485 15.85 13.69 11.96
N GLN A 486 15.36 14.92 12.02
CA GLN A 486 14.20 15.31 12.81
C GLN A 486 13.03 15.67 11.89
N PRO A 487 11.78 15.38 12.27
CA PRO A 487 10.60 15.86 11.56
C PRO A 487 10.66 17.37 11.36
N SER A 488 10.34 17.81 10.15
CA SER A 488 10.44 19.23 9.78
C SER A 488 9.07 19.84 9.61
N ALA A 489 8.95 21.16 9.75
CA ALA A 489 7.74 21.87 9.36
C ALA A 489 7.58 21.86 7.82
N PRO A 490 6.34 21.95 7.30
CA PRO A 490 6.09 21.97 5.88
C PRO A 490 6.75 23.20 5.23
N LYS A 491 7.45 22.97 4.12
CA LYS A 491 8.19 24.03 3.42
C LYS A 491 7.36 24.77 2.36
N GLN A 492 6.30 24.14 1.84
CA GLN A 492 5.56 24.61 0.65
C GLN A 492 4.08 24.91 0.95
N TRP A 493 3.81 25.84 1.87
CA TRP A 493 2.44 26.28 2.20
C TRP A 493 2.09 27.67 1.68
N TRP A 494 2.69 28.09 0.55
CA TRP A 494 2.36 29.35 -0.16
C TRP A 494 2.28 30.60 0.75
N SER A 495 3.14 30.68 1.77
CA SER A 495 3.15 31.76 2.77
C SER A 495 1.81 31.97 3.51
N VAL A 496 0.95 30.95 3.59
CA VAL A 496 -0.29 31.01 4.38
C VAL A 496 0.02 31.29 5.86
N GLN A 497 1.13 30.76 6.37
CA GLN A 497 1.60 30.99 7.74
C GLN A 497 1.89 32.46 8.08
N GLU A 498 2.08 33.32 7.07
CA GLU A 498 2.32 34.74 7.28
C GLU A 498 1.02 35.54 7.47
N ARG A 499 -0.13 34.97 7.06
CA ARG A 499 -1.43 35.63 6.96
C ARG A 499 -2.10 35.84 8.33
N SER A 500 -2.84 36.92 8.46
CA SER A 500 -3.50 37.30 9.71
C SER A 500 -4.61 36.33 10.09
N TRP A 501 -5.41 35.83 9.14
CA TRP A 501 -6.46 34.86 9.44
C TRP A 501 -5.90 33.57 10.05
N PHE A 502 -4.75 33.09 9.56
CA PHE A 502 -4.10 31.87 10.02
C PHE A 502 -3.63 32.03 11.47
N LYS A 503 -2.98 33.17 11.77
CA LYS A 503 -2.52 33.53 13.12
C LYS A 503 -3.68 33.77 14.09
N GLN A 504 -4.76 34.44 13.65
CA GLN A 504 -5.94 34.71 14.47
C GLN A 504 -6.69 33.44 14.87
N GLN A 505 -6.63 32.39 14.03
CA GLN A 505 -7.15 31.07 14.36
C GLN A 505 -6.20 30.25 15.27
N GLY A 506 -5.07 30.83 15.71
CA GLY A 506 -4.10 30.17 16.56
C GLY A 506 -3.28 29.09 15.86
N LEU A 507 -3.25 29.08 14.52
CA LEU A 507 -2.50 28.08 13.75
C LEU A 507 -1.03 28.50 13.61
N ASP A 508 -0.12 27.54 13.75
CA ASP A 508 1.32 27.71 13.50
C ASP A 508 1.86 26.52 12.71
N SER A 509 2.53 26.78 11.58
CA SER A 509 3.22 25.78 10.77
C SER A 509 4.20 24.88 11.57
N SER A 510 4.80 25.40 12.64
CA SER A 510 5.71 24.64 13.50
C SER A 510 5.03 23.50 14.27
N SER A 511 3.70 23.58 14.42
CA SER A 511 2.84 22.55 15.02
C SER A 511 2.52 21.39 14.07
N TYR A 512 2.94 21.46 12.80
CA TYR A 512 2.64 20.45 11.77
C TYR A 512 3.91 19.77 11.28
N LYS A 513 4.76 19.31 12.20
CA LYS A 513 5.98 18.60 11.80
C LYS A 513 5.63 17.27 11.12
N GLY A 514 6.47 16.86 10.17
CA GLY A 514 6.28 15.63 9.44
C GLY A 514 7.47 15.24 8.57
N TRP A 515 7.30 14.13 7.87
CA TRP A 515 8.25 13.58 6.90
C TRP A 515 7.79 13.90 5.48
N TYR A 516 8.13 15.12 5.06
CA TYR A 516 7.75 15.66 3.76
C TYR A 516 8.76 15.29 2.66
N LEU A 517 8.26 15.03 1.46
CA LEU A 517 9.02 14.87 0.24
C LEU A 517 9.46 16.24 -0.26
N GLY A 518 10.76 16.51 -0.20
CA GLY A 518 11.31 17.82 -0.55
C GLY A 518 11.39 18.07 -2.07
N GLU A 519 11.91 17.09 -2.81
CA GLU A 519 12.15 17.18 -4.25
C GLU A 519 12.01 15.80 -4.89
N LEU A 520 11.45 15.76 -6.10
CA LEU A 520 11.34 14.55 -6.92
C LEU A 520 12.21 14.72 -8.18
N GLN A 521 13.25 13.89 -8.30
CA GLN A 521 14.19 13.96 -9.42
C GLN A 521 14.03 12.75 -10.35
N VAL A 522 13.79 13.04 -11.64
CA VAL A 522 13.66 12.04 -12.69
C VAL A 522 14.43 12.49 -13.93
N SER A 523 15.25 11.60 -14.48
CA SER A 523 15.95 11.88 -15.74
C SER A 523 14.94 11.96 -16.90
N PRO A 524 15.01 12.98 -17.78
CA PRO A 524 14.03 13.17 -18.86
C PRO A 524 13.89 11.98 -19.82
N ASN A 525 14.93 11.16 -19.96
CA ASN A 525 14.96 10.00 -20.86
C ASN A 525 14.56 8.69 -20.16
N ARG A 526 14.16 8.74 -18.88
CA ARG A 526 13.83 7.54 -18.10
C ARG A 526 12.52 6.89 -18.55
N PHE A 527 11.52 7.70 -18.92
CA PHE A 527 10.20 7.24 -19.32
C PHE A 527 9.82 7.82 -20.68
N ARG A 528 8.88 7.18 -21.38
CA ARG A 528 8.40 7.63 -22.70
C ARG A 528 7.39 8.77 -22.58
N ILE A 529 7.76 9.82 -21.83
CA ILE A 529 6.93 10.99 -21.52
C ILE A 529 7.70 12.24 -21.97
N PRO A 530 7.10 13.12 -22.79
CA PRO A 530 7.72 14.38 -23.18
C PRO A 530 8.12 15.22 -21.95
N PRO A 531 9.29 15.89 -21.95
CA PRO A 531 9.75 16.67 -20.79
C PRO A 531 8.73 17.71 -20.31
N LYS A 532 8.04 18.37 -21.24
CA LYS A 532 7.03 19.37 -20.88
C LYS A 532 5.79 18.75 -20.24
N GLU A 533 5.39 17.56 -20.66
CA GLU A 533 4.30 16.83 -20.01
C GLU A 533 4.72 16.41 -18.60
N MET A 534 5.94 15.90 -18.44
CA MET A 534 6.49 15.49 -17.15
C MET A 534 6.56 16.64 -16.13
N GLU A 535 6.94 17.85 -16.56
CA GLU A 535 6.90 19.08 -15.73
C GLU A 535 5.48 19.49 -15.32
N GLU A 536 4.47 19.14 -16.11
CA GLU A 536 3.08 19.59 -15.95
C GLU A 536 2.19 18.54 -15.27
N MET A 537 2.71 17.32 -15.07
CA MET A 537 2.05 16.25 -14.32
C MET A 537 2.10 16.49 -12.82
N GLN A 538 1.09 16.00 -12.10
CA GLN A 538 1.15 15.98 -10.64
C GLN A 538 2.30 15.08 -10.15
N PRO A 539 3.05 15.48 -9.11
CA PRO A 539 4.12 14.68 -8.54
C PRO A 539 3.66 13.29 -8.07
N GLN A 540 2.40 13.14 -7.65
CA GLN A 540 1.80 11.87 -7.26
C GLN A 540 1.95 10.81 -8.37
N GLN A 541 1.68 11.17 -9.64
CA GLN A 541 1.78 10.24 -10.78
C GLN A 541 3.23 9.84 -11.06
N LEU A 542 4.15 10.81 -10.99
CA LEU A 542 5.56 10.59 -11.31
C LEU A 542 6.27 9.76 -10.23
N LEU A 543 5.99 10.04 -8.96
CA LEU A 543 6.52 9.28 -7.83
C LEU A 543 6.10 7.82 -7.93
N MET A 544 4.80 7.55 -8.12
CA MET A 544 4.30 6.18 -8.24
C MET A 544 4.86 5.46 -9.47
N LEU A 545 4.99 6.14 -10.61
CA LEU A 545 5.64 5.56 -11.80
C LEU A 545 7.10 5.17 -11.53
N GLN A 546 7.85 6.02 -10.82
CA GLN A 546 9.23 5.75 -10.44
C GLN A 546 9.34 4.56 -9.49
N THR A 547 8.51 4.52 -8.44
CA THR A 547 8.49 3.42 -7.48
C THR A 547 8.06 2.10 -8.12
N ALA A 548 7.03 2.10 -8.97
CA ALA A 548 6.61 0.91 -9.70
C ALA A 548 7.69 0.41 -10.67
N ALA A 549 8.37 1.32 -11.38
CA ALA A 549 9.48 0.97 -12.26
C ALA A 549 10.64 0.32 -11.51
N ASN A 550 10.99 0.83 -10.33
CA ASN A 550 12.02 0.24 -9.49
C ASN A 550 11.60 -1.14 -8.97
N ALA A 551 10.34 -1.32 -8.54
CA ALA A 551 9.84 -2.62 -8.07
C ALA A 551 9.79 -3.68 -9.19
N LEU A 552 9.46 -3.28 -10.43
CA LEU A 552 9.52 -4.15 -11.61
C LEU A 552 10.97 -4.54 -11.94
N GLN A 553 11.90 -3.58 -11.89
CA GLN A 553 13.32 -3.85 -12.05
C GLN A 553 13.83 -4.79 -10.96
N ASP A 554 13.39 -4.58 -9.72
CA ASP A 554 13.69 -5.43 -8.57
C ASP A 554 13.14 -6.86 -8.77
N ALA A 555 11.95 -7.02 -9.34
CA ALA A 555 11.43 -8.35 -9.71
C ALA A 555 12.17 -9.04 -10.87
N GLY A 556 13.09 -8.33 -11.55
CA GLY A 556 13.75 -8.81 -12.77
C GLY A 556 12.84 -8.82 -13.99
N LEU A 557 11.75 -8.04 -13.98
CA LEU A 557 10.80 -7.93 -15.09
C LEU A 557 11.20 -6.82 -16.06
N ASP A 558 10.94 -7.05 -17.35
CA ASP A 558 11.23 -6.10 -18.43
C ASP A 558 9.93 -5.59 -19.10
N GLN A 559 10.07 -4.97 -20.30
CA GLN A 559 8.96 -4.39 -21.05
C GLN A 559 8.31 -5.37 -22.05
N GLN A 560 8.51 -6.69 -21.91
CA GLN A 560 8.02 -7.72 -22.82
C GLN A 560 7.07 -8.69 -22.10
N ASP A 561 6.16 -9.31 -22.86
CA ASP A 561 5.27 -10.40 -22.40
C ASP A 561 4.34 -10.13 -21.19
N ASN A 562 4.12 -8.86 -20.84
CA ASN A 562 3.25 -8.44 -19.72
C ASN A 562 1.72 -8.44 -20.02
N LEU A 563 1.24 -9.21 -21.00
CA LEU A 563 -0.17 -9.17 -21.42
C LEU A 563 -1.16 -9.63 -20.34
N ARG A 564 -0.70 -10.50 -19.43
CA ARG A 564 -1.46 -11.03 -18.29
C ARG A 564 -0.92 -10.49 -16.95
N THR A 565 -0.23 -9.37 -17.01
CA THR A 565 0.15 -8.57 -15.83
C THR A 565 -0.93 -7.53 -15.58
N GLY A 566 -1.29 -7.25 -14.33
CA GLY A 566 -2.22 -6.16 -13.96
C GLY A 566 -1.55 -5.05 -13.16
N THR A 567 -2.12 -3.85 -13.13
CA THR A 567 -1.61 -2.71 -12.33
C THR A 567 -2.70 -2.15 -11.42
N LEU A 568 -2.58 -2.35 -10.11
CA LEU A 568 -3.57 -1.94 -9.12
C LEU A 568 -2.95 -0.97 -8.14
N ILE A 569 -3.39 0.29 -8.14
CA ILE A 569 -2.77 1.36 -7.34
C ILE A 569 -3.76 1.97 -6.36
N GLY A 570 -3.42 1.94 -5.08
CA GLY A 570 -4.12 2.67 -4.02
C GLY A 570 -3.81 4.17 -4.07
N ILE A 571 -4.83 5.03 -4.14
CA ILE A 571 -4.63 6.49 -4.15
C ILE A 571 -5.62 7.21 -3.24
N SER A 572 -5.17 8.35 -2.72
CA SER A 572 -6.04 9.45 -2.28
C SER A 572 -6.17 10.49 -3.40
N TYR A 573 -7.20 11.33 -3.33
CA TYR A 573 -7.34 12.45 -4.25
C TYR A 573 -6.28 13.54 -4.00
N ASP A 574 -5.51 13.90 -5.04
CA ASP A 574 -4.55 15.01 -4.97
C ASP A 574 -5.28 16.36 -5.03
N LEU A 575 -5.32 17.05 -3.89
CA LEU A 575 -6.01 18.32 -3.72
C LEU A 575 -5.42 19.45 -4.59
N ASN A 576 -4.23 19.32 -5.17
CA ASN A 576 -3.65 20.34 -6.06
C ASN A 576 -4.55 20.68 -7.24
N SER A 577 -5.33 19.73 -7.74
CA SER A 577 -6.33 19.95 -8.79
C SER A 577 -7.40 20.99 -8.41
N THR A 578 -7.66 21.21 -7.13
CA THR A 578 -8.59 22.26 -6.68
C THR A 578 -8.05 23.68 -6.92
N GLY A 579 -6.74 23.85 -7.19
CA GLY A 579 -6.13 25.15 -7.47
C GLY A 579 -6.73 25.87 -8.68
N PHE A 580 -7.17 25.12 -9.69
CA PHE A 580 -7.85 25.71 -10.86
C PHE A 580 -9.18 26.36 -10.50
N SER A 581 -9.88 25.85 -9.49
CA SER A 581 -11.12 26.46 -8.99
C SER A 581 -10.87 27.84 -8.36
N LEU A 582 -9.66 28.13 -7.89
CA LEU A 582 -9.27 29.46 -7.41
C LEU A 582 -8.96 30.41 -8.56
N ARG A 583 -8.47 29.88 -9.68
CA ARG A 583 -8.00 30.65 -10.83
C ARG A 583 -9.14 31.21 -11.68
N TRP A 584 -10.19 30.41 -11.93
CA TRP A 584 -11.27 30.82 -12.85
C TRP A 584 -12.13 32.01 -12.39
N PRO A 585 -12.40 32.21 -11.08
CA PRO A 585 -13.16 33.38 -10.61
C PRO A 585 -12.40 34.71 -10.62
N ILE A 586 -11.07 34.70 -10.84
CA ILE A 586 -10.24 35.90 -10.74
C ILE A 586 -10.66 37.06 -11.66
N PRO A 587 -11.10 36.86 -12.92
CA PRO A 587 -11.63 37.95 -13.74
C PRO A 587 -12.78 38.71 -13.09
N GLN A 588 -13.66 38.00 -12.36
CA GLN A 588 -14.76 38.61 -11.62
C GLN A 588 -14.27 39.30 -10.33
N GLN A 589 -13.37 38.66 -9.59
CA GLN A 589 -12.86 39.16 -8.30
C GLN A 589 -11.92 40.36 -8.45
N ALA A 590 -11.03 40.35 -9.44
CA ALA A 590 -10.04 41.41 -9.68
C ALA A 590 -10.71 42.78 -9.88
N LYS A 591 -11.86 42.84 -10.56
CA LYS A 591 -12.64 44.07 -10.69
C LYS A 591 -13.10 44.61 -9.34
N GLY A 592 -13.60 43.73 -8.46
CA GLY A 592 -13.99 44.09 -7.09
C GLY A 592 -12.80 44.53 -6.23
N TRP A 593 -11.66 43.85 -6.36
CA TRP A 593 -10.44 44.19 -5.63
C TRP A 593 -9.82 45.52 -6.07
N ALA A 594 -9.82 45.84 -7.37
CA ALA A 594 -9.39 47.16 -7.87
C ALA A 594 -10.17 48.29 -7.21
N ILE A 595 -11.50 48.13 -7.10
CA ILE A 595 -12.38 49.09 -6.44
C ILE A 595 -12.04 49.21 -4.95
N LYS A 596 -11.89 48.08 -4.24
CA LYS A 596 -11.50 48.07 -2.82
C LYS A 596 -10.15 48.76 -2.56
N LEU A 597 -9.21 48.64 -3.50
CA LEU A 597 -7.89 49.27 -3.44
C LEU A 597 -7.88 50.74 -3.90
N GLY A 598 -9.03 51.31 -4.30
CA GLY A 598 -9.13 52.67 -4.82
C GLY A 598 -8.39 52.86 -6.16
N LYS A 599 -8.21 51.78 -6.93
CA LYS A 599 -7.56 51.80 -8.24
C LYS A 599 -8.60 51.92 -9.35
N GLN A 600 -8.48 52.94 -10.19
CA GLN A 600 -9.20 53.01 -11.46
C GLN A 600 -8.28 52.48 -12.56
N LEU A 601 -8.47 51.21 -12.93
CA LEU A 601 -7.71 50.59 -14.00
C LEU A 601 -8.49 50.70 -15.30
N SER A 602 -7.80 51.04 -16.40
CA SER A 602 -8.32 50.84 -17.75
C SER A 602 -8.59 49.34 -18.02
N GLU A 603 -9.36 49.03 -19.06
CA GLU A 603 -9.65 47.63 -19.43
C GLU A 603 -8.38 46.81 -19.67
N SER A 604 -7.38 47.39 -20.35
CA SER A 604 -6.09 46.72 -20.59
C SER A 604 -5.30 46.51 -19.29
N GLU A 605 -5.25 47.51 -18.41
CA GLU A 605 -4.54 47.38 -17.13
C GLU A 605 -5.21 46.34 -16.21
N LEU A 606 -6.55 46.29 -16.21
CA LEU A 606 -7.30 45.29 -15.46
C LEU A 606 -7.06 43.89 -16.04
N ALA A 607 -7.04 43.73 -17.36
CA ALA A 607 -6.75 42.46 -18.02
C ALA A 607 -5.33 41.96 -17.69
N ASP A 608 -4.32 42.84 -17.80
CA ASP A 608 -2.92 42.52 -17.48
C ASP A 608 -2.72 42.20 -15.99
N TRP A 609 -3.43 42.90 -15.10
CA TRP A 609 -3.41 42.59 -13.68
C TRP A 609 -4.09 41.26 -13.38
N THR A 610 -5.26 41.01 -13.99
CA THR A 610 -6.00 39.75 -13.87
C THR A 610 -5.17 38.56 -14.36
N ALA A 611 -4.45 38.69 -15.48
CA ALA A 611 -3.56 37.66 -15.98
C ALA A 611 -2.46 37.32 -14.96
N ARG A 612 -1.77 38.35 -14.43
CA ARG A 612 -0.73 38.17 -13.40
C ARG A 612 -1.27 37.58 -12.10
N LEU A 613 -2.47 37.95 -11.67
CA LEU A 613 -3.14 37.38 -10.50
C LEU A 613 -3.48 35.90 -10.71
N ARG A 614 -3.92 35.51 -11.90
CA ARG A 614 -4.18 34.10 -12.21
C ARG A 614 -2.89 33.29 -12.19
N ASP A 615 -1.83 33.79 -12.83
CA ASP A 615 -0.55 33.09 -12.94
C ASP A 615 0.21 32.96 -11.61
N SER A 616 -0.09 33.82 -10.63
CA SER A 616 0.45 33.67 -9.27
C SER A 616 -0.27 32.61 -8.43
N ILE A 617 -1.48 32.16 -8.82
CA ILE A 617 -2.21 31.07 -8.16
C ILE A 617 -1.76 29.72 -8.70
N SER A 618 -1.86 29.54 -10.02
CA SER A 618 -1.49 28.33 -10.73
C SER A 618 -1.37 28.64 -12.22
N PRO A 619 -0.58 27.88 -13.00
CA PRO A 619 -0.61 27.97 -14.47
C PRO A 619 -2.01 27.64 -15.02
N SER A 620 -2.29 28.03 -16.27
CA SER A 620 -3.56 27.71 -16.92
C SER A 620 -3.78 26.21 -17.10
N LEU A 621 -5.05 25.78 -17.01
CA LEU A 621 -5.40 24.40 -17.33
C LEU A 621 -5.28 24.21 -18.85
N ASN A 622 -4.38 23.30 -19.25
CA ASN A 622 -4.14 22.90 -20.64
C ASN A 622 -4.31 21.36 -20.76
N ALA A 623 -4.08 20.81 -21.95
CA ALA A 623 -4.25 19.37 -22.19
C ALA A 623 -3.34 18.49 -21.30
N ASN A 624 -2.05 18.85 -21.17
CA ASN A 624 -1.08 18.10 -20.36
C ASN A 624 -1.47 18.10 -18.88
N ARG A 625 -1.79 19.26 -18.31
CA ARG A 625 -2.22 19.38 -16.90
C ARG A 625 -3.53 18.68 -16.64
N THR A 626 -4.45 18.68 -17.60
CA THR A 626 -5.69 17.91 -17.50
C THR A 626 -5.39 16.41 -17.42
N MET A 627 -4.49 15.88 -18.27
CA MET A 627 -4.06 14.48 -18.18
C MET A 627 -3.26 14.18 -16.91
N GLY A 628 -2.43 15.14 -16.50
CA GLY A 628 -1.56 15.07 -15.33
C GLY A 628 -2.29 15.18 -14.00
N SER A 629 -3.60 15.45 -14.00
CA SER A 629 -4.43 15.59 -12.80
C SER A 629 -5.50 14.51 -12.64
N LEU A 630 -5.59 13.56 -13.57
CA LEU A 630 -6.53 12.43 -13.50
C LEU A 630 -5.95 11.30 -12.64
N GLY A 631 -6.64 10.94 -11.55
CA GLY A 631 -6.19 9.89 -10.63
C GLY A 631 -5.99 8.52 -11.30
N ASN A 632 -6.94 8.08 -12.13
CA ASN A 632 -6.87 6.78 -12.82
C ASN A 632 -5.64 6.62 -13.73
N ILE A 633 -5.06 7.73 -14.20
CA ILE A 633 -3.93 7.74 -15.12
C ILE A 633 -2.64 7.26 -14.43
N VAL A 634 -2.56 7.29 -13.09
CA VAL A 634 -1.44 6.73 -12.31
C VAL A 634 -1.18 5.28 -12.72
N ALA A 635 -2.21 4.42 -12.66
CA ALA A 635 -2.10 3.01 -13.05
C ALA A 635 -1.88 2.84 -14.55
N SER A 636 -2.58 3.64 -15.37
CA SER A 636 -2.50 3.56 -16.83
C SER A 636 -1.10 3.90 -17.34
N ARG A 637 -0.41 4.89 -16.76
CA ARG A 637 0.97 5.27 -17.16
C ARG A 637 1.97 4.16 -16.89
N ILE A 638 1.86 3.48 -15.76
CA ILE A 638 2.67 2.29 -15.46
C ILE A 638 2.38 1.22 -16.50
N ALA A 639 1.10 0.91 -16.73
CA ALA A 639 0.72 -0.11 -17.69
C ALA A 639 1.23 0.20 -19.11
N ARG A 640 1.21 1.48 -19.46
CA ARG A 640 1.67 2.03 -20.73
C ARG A 640 3.16 1.89 -20.96
N GLU A 641 3.95 2.25 -19.94
CA GLU A 641 5.40 2.23 -19.99
C GLU A 641 5.91 0.78 -20.09
N PHE A 642 5.27 -0.13 -19.37
CA PHE A 642 5.68 -1.55 -19.27
C PHE A 642 4.86 -2.51 -20.14
N ARG A 643 4.00 -2.00 -21.01
CA ARG A 643 3.16 -2.76 -21.96
C ARG A 643 2.30 -3.83 -21.28
N ILE A 644 1.77 -3.49 -20.12
CA ILE A 644 0.92 -4.34 -19.27
C ILE A 644 -0.48 -4.41 -19.87
N GLY A 645 -0.95 -5.64 -20.13
CA GLY A 645 -2.22 -5.87 -20.82
C GLY A 645 -3.41 -6.18 -19.92
N GLY A 646 -3.20 -6.59 -18.68
CA GLY A 646 -4.28 -6.91 -17.75
C GLY A 646 -4.98 -5.68 -17.18
N PRO A 647 -6.04 -5.86 -16.37
CA PRO A 647 -6.75 -4.75 -15.73
C PRO A 647 -5.79 -3.81 -14.99
N SER A 648 -5.90 -2.51 -15.31
CA SER A 648 -5.05 -1.46 -14.75
C SER A 648 -5.92 -0.29 -14.29
N PHE A 649 -6.01 -0.05 -12.98
CA PHE A 649 -6.93 0.94 -12.40
C PHE A 649 -6.50 1.36 -10.99
N THR A 650 -7.12 2.41 -10.48
CA THR A 650 -6.86 2.89 -9.12
C THR A 650 -7.99 2.50 -8.16
N ILE A 651 -7.65 2.28 -6.89
CA ILE A 651 -8.59 1.92 -5.82
C ILE A 651 -8.45 2.95 -4.69
N SER A 652 -9.57 3.32 -4.08
CA SER A 652 -9.59 4.24 -2.95
C SER A 652 -10.46 3.71 -1.81
N SER A 653 -9.88 3.70 -0.61
CA SER A 653 -10.48 3.35 0.67
C SER A 653 -9.67 4.03 1.78
N GLU A 654 -9.40 5.32 1.57
CA GLU A 654 -8.54 6.16 2.40
C GLU A 654 -7.24 5.44 2.79
N ASP A 655 -6.94 5.29 4.07
CA ASP A 655 -5.68 4.72 4.58
C ASP A 655 -5.45 3.25 4.18
N SER A 656 -6.54 2.52 3.90
CA SER A 656 -6.53 1.13 3.48
C SER A 656 -6.38 0.95 1.97
N SER A 657 -6.35 2.03 1.17
CA SER A 657 -6.36 1.99 -0.31
C SER A 657 -5.32 1.01 -0.88
N GLY A 658 -4.09 1.06 -0.37
CA GLY A 658 -3.03 0.15 -0.81
C GLY A 658 -3.27 -1.32 -0.47
N ILE A 659 -3.91 -1.64 0.66
CA ILE A 659 -4.26 -3.02 1.03
C ILE A 659 -5.48 -3.51 0.22
N ARG A 660 -6.37 -2.62 -0.22
CA ARG A 660 -7.44 -2.97 -1.17
C ARG A 660 -6.90 -3.30 -2.56
N ALA A 661 -5.90 -2.54 -3.02
CA ALA A 661 -5.15 -2.86 -4.23
C ALA A 661 -4.46 -4.23 -4.12
N LEU A 662 -3.80 -4.50 -2.99
CA LEU A 662 -3.16 -5.78 -2.70
C LEU A 662 -4.15 -6.95 -2.76
N GLU A 663 -5.26 -6.85 -2.03
CA GLU A 663 -6.25 -7.93 -1.97
C GLU A 663 -6.86 -8.22 -3.32
N THR A 664 -7.20 -7.17 -4.09
CA THR A 664 -7.75 -7.34 -5.44
C THR A 664 -6.75 -8.06 -6.35
N ALA A 665 -5.45 -7.70 -6.27
CA ALA A 665 -4.41 -8.36 -7.06
C ALA A 665 -4.22 -9.83 -6.66
N VAL A 666 -4.18 -10.12 -5.35
CA VAL A 666 -4.10 -11.50 -4.81
C VAL A 666 -5.25 -12.35 -5.36
N ARG A 667 -6.48 -11.81 -5.35
CA ARG A 667 -7.67 -12.52 -5.86
C ARG A 667 -7.59 -12.78 -7.37
N LEU A 668 -7.18 -11.80 -8.16
CA LEU A 668 -7.02 -11.97 -9.61
C LEU A 668 -5.94 -13.00 -9.97
N LEU A 669 -4.85 -13.09 -9.18
CA LEU A 669 -3.82 -14.11 -9.34
C LEU A 669 -4.34 -15.51 -8.97
N GLN A 670 -5.06 -15.63 -7.86
CA GLN A 670 -5.66 -16.89 -7.39
C GLN A 670 -6.74 -17.42 -8.33
N ASN A 671 -7.49 -16.53 -8.98
CA ASN A 671 -8.50 -16.87 -9.98
C ASN A 671 -7.91 -17.15 -11.38
N LEU A 672 -6.57 -17.15 -11.52
CA LEU A 672 -5.87 -17.33 -12.80
C LEU A 672 -6.27 -16.30 -13.87
N GLU A 673 -6.67 -15.10 -13.46
CA GLU A 673 -6.95 -14.00 -14.39
C GLU A 673 -5.69 -13.23 -14.77
N LEU A 674 -4.76 -13.13 -13.82
CA LEU A 674 -3.43 -12.56 -13.98
C LEU A 674 -2.38 -13.64 -13.74
N ASP A 675 -1.20 -13.46 -14.30
CA ASP A 675 -0.01 -14.26 -13.94
C ASP A 675 0.94 -13.48 -13.04
N GLN A 676 0.86 -12.15 -13.13
CA GLN A 676 1.67 -11.21 -12.37
C GLN A 676 0.83 -9.97 -12.03
N ALA A 677 1.16 -9.28 -10.94
CA ALA A 677 0.51 -8.01 -10.62
C ALA A 677 1.50 -7.00 -10.04
N VAL A 678 1.42 -5.76 -10.53
CA VAL A 678 2.04 -4.59 -9.92
C VAL A 678 1.02 -3.97 -8.98
N VAL A 679 1.33 -3.99 -7.69
CA VAL A 679 0.51 -3.36 -6.65
C VAL A 679 1.26 -2.16 -6.12
N GLY A 680 0.60 -1.03 -5.94
CA GLY A 680 1.23 0.13 -5.32
C GLY A 680 0.27 1.00 -4.56
N ALA A 681 0.81 1.97 -3.84
CA ALA A 681 0.03 3.06 -3.27
C ALA A 681 0.87 4.33 -3.15
N VAL A 682 0.23 5.49 -3.28
CA VAL A 682 0.88 6.79 -3.22
C VAL A 682 -0.02 7.85 -2.57
N ASP A 683 0.55 8.65 -1.68
CA ASP A 683 -0.11 9.83 -1.13
C ASP A 683 0.89 10.96 -0.85
N LEU A 684 0.49 12.19 -1.16
CA LEU A 684 1.20 13.43 -0.89
C LEU A 684 0.44 14.21 0.18
N ALA A 685 0.32 13.59 1.36
CA ALA A 685 -0.53 14.05 2.44
C ALA A 685 -0.06 15.37 3.09
N GLY A 686 1.13 15.88 2.71
CA GLY A 686 1.67 17.13 3.24
C GLY A 686 1.06 18.43 2.68
N ASP A 687 0.13 18.34 1.73
CA ASP A 687 -0.61 19.48 1.22
C ASP A 687 -1.33 20.25 2.35
N LEU A 688 -1.33 21.58 2.32
CA LEU A 688 -1.97 22.42 3.35
C LEU A 688 -3.45 22.03 3.57
N ARG A 689 -4.20 21.85 2.48
CA ARG A 689 -5.63 21.51 2.55
C ARG A 689 -5.80 20.12 3.12
N ALA A 690 -4.87 19.22 2.80
CA ALA A 690 -4.85 17.91 3.39
C ALA A 690 -4.61 18.01 4.91
N VAL A 691 -3.49 18.58 5.35
CA VAL A 691 -3.10 18.64 6.76
C VAL A 691 -4.14 19.35 7.64
N LEU A 692 -4.65 20.51 7.21
CA LEU A 692 -5.67 21.25 7.97
C LEU A 692 -7.01 20.51 8.04
N GLY A 693 -7.41 19.82 6.96
CA GLY A 693 -8.60 18.98 6.96
C GLY A 693 -8.44 17.75 7.86
N GLN A 694 -7.27 17.13 7.84
CA GLN A 694 -6.99 15.94 8.64
C GLN A 694 -6.99 16.25 10.13
N GLN A 695 -6.41 17.38 10.57
CA GLN A 695 -6.40 17.75 11.99
C GLN A 695 -7.78 17.94 12.63
N GLN A 696 -8.80 18.21 11.81
CA GLN A 696 -10.18 18.31 12.28
C GLN A 696 -10.85 16.94 12.47
N VAL A 697 -10.24 15.87 11.95
CA VAL A 697 -10.74 14.48 12.02
C VAL A 697 -9.87 13.63 12.95
N LEU A 698 -8.55 13.74 12.82
CA LEU A 698 -7.54 13.06 13.64
C LEU A 698 -6.60 14.08 14.27
N PRO A 699 -6.32 14.02 15.57
CA PRO A 699 -5.39 14.95 16.20
C PRO A 699 -3.98 14.76 15.62
N GLY A 700 -3.27 15.85 15.36
CA GLY A 700 -1.85 15.84 15.00
C GLY A 700 -0.98 15.91 16.25
N SER A 701 0.21 15.27 16.22
CA SER A 701 1.12 15.29 17.36
C SER A 701 1.68 16.69 17.61
N THR A 702 1.54 17.16 18.85
CA THR A 702 2.10 18.44 19.32
C THR A 702 3.58 18.31 19.69
N GLN A 703 4.04 17.09 19.99
CA GLN A 703 5.42 16.77 20.34
C GLN A 703 6.33 16.65 19.11
N GLY A 704 5.72 16.50 17.92
CA GLY A 704 6.45 16.31 16.67
C GLY A 704 7.05 14.91 16.53
N THR A 705 6.45 13.91 17.19
CA THR A 705 6.84 12.50 17.13
C THR A 705 5.57 11.63 17.15
N ALA A 706 5.54 10.53 16.37
CA ALA A 706 4.46 9.56 16.45
C ALA A 706 4.75 8.56 17.58
N LEU A 707 4.20 8.82 18.78
CA LEU A 707 4.30 7.92 19.93
C LEU A 707 3.21 6.84 19.84
N VAL A 708 3.53 5.74 19.19
CA VAL A 708 2.59 4.63 18.96
C VAL A 708 2.56 3.70 20.18
N PHE A 709 1.36 3.34 20.64
CA PHE A 709 1.13 2.51 21.83
C PHE A 709 1.76 3.04 23.13
N ASP A 710 1.89 4.35 23.26
CA ASP A 710 2.35 5.04 24.46
C ASP A 710 1.20 5.76 25.18
N GLN A 711 1.25 5.84 26.51
CA GLN A 711 0.27 6.58 27.32
C GLN A 711 0.30 8.10 27.06
N GLN A 712 1.40 8.63 26.51
CA GLN A 712 1.62 10.03 26.14
C GLN A 712 1.35 10.31 24.66
N ALA A 713 0.83 9.33 23.91
CA ALA A 713 0.36 9.56 22.55
C ALA A 713 -0.60 10.75 22.49
N ASP A 714 -0.44 11.61 21.48
CA ASP A 714 -1.25 12.84 21.35
C ASP A 714 -1.80 13.06 19.93
N GLY A 715 -1.36 12.27 18.95
CA GLY A 715 -1.85 12.36 17.58
C GLY A 715 -0.86 11.83 16.54
N ILE A 716 -1.24 11.97 15.27
CA ILE A 716 -0.46 11.50 14.13
C ILE A 716 0.70 12.45 13.83
N LEU A 717 1.79 11.88 13.32
CA LEU A 717 2.84 12.63 12.62
C LEU A 717 2.59 12.51 11.10
N ILE A 718 2.63 13.60 10.34
CA ILE A 718 2.40 13.53 8.89
C ILE A 718 3.55 12.81 8.18
N GLY A 719 3.21 11.92 7.25
CA GLY A 719 4.16 11.32 6.31
C GLY A 719 3.59 11.35 4.89
N GLU A 720 4.47 11.28 3.89
CA GLU A 720 4.06 11.15 2.48
C GLU A 720 5.04 10.31 1.69
N GLY A 721 4.57 9.70 0.61
CA GLY A 721 5.40 8.82 -0.20
C GLY A 721 4.62 7.80 -1.02
N ALA A 722 5.36 6.81 -1.53
CA ALA A 722 4.84 5.71 -2.33
C ALA A 722 5.52 4.38 -1.99
N CYS A 723 4.79 3.29 -2.20
CA CYS A 723 5.30 1.92 -2.12
C CYS A 723 4.76 1.11 -3.30
N ALA A 724 5.59 0.23 -3.87
CA ALA A 724 5.21 -0.72 -4.92
C ALA A 724 5.73 -2.13 -4.64
N LEU A 725 4.94 -3.12 -5.06
CA LEU A 725 5.18 -4.55 -4.94
C LEU A 725 4.96 -5.19 -6.31
N VAL A 726 5.69 -6.26 -6.60
CA VAL A 726 5.38 -7.19 -7.69
C VAL A 726 4.98 -8.53 -7.10
N LEU A 727 3.83 -9.04 -7.52
CA LEU A 727 3.22 -10.26 -7.00
C LEU A 727 3.15 -11.34 -8.07
N LYS A 728 3.35 -12.59 -7.63
CA LYS A 728 3.14 -13.80 -8.43
C LYS A 728 2.52 -14.89 -7.56
N ARG A 729 1.83 -15.85 -8.18
CA ARG A 729 1.54 -17.13 -7.52
C ARG A 729 2.85 -17.75 -7.03
N LEU A 730 2.85 -18.38 -5.86
CA LEU A 730 4.06 -18.95 -5.27
C LEU A 730 4.70 -19.98 -6.20
N SER A 731 3.92 -20.86 -6.82
CA SER A 731 4.46 -21.86 -7.75
C SER A 731 5.15 -21.23 -8.95
N ASP A 732 4.61 -20.13 -9.46
CA ASP A 732 5.18 -19.42 -10.61
C ASP A 732 6.44 -18.65 -10.23
N ALA A 733 6.52 -18.14 -9.00
CA ALA A 733 7.74 -17.51 -8.48
C ALA A 733 8.88 -18.52 -8.29
N GLU A 734 8.56 -19.71 -7.78
CA GLU A 734 9.52 -20.82 -7.65
C GLU A 734 10.03 -21.29 -9.01
N ASN A 735 9.12 -21.50 -9.98
CA ASN A 735 9.45 -21.95 -11.33
C ASN A 735 10.38 -20.97 -12.06
N ASP A 736 10.17 -19.67 -11.87
CA ASP A 736 10.97 -18.62 -12.50
C ASP A 736 12.22 -18.25 -11.68
N ASN A 737 12.49 -18.96 -10.57
CA ASN A 737 13.61 -18.69 -9.65
C ASN A 737 13.68 -17.21 -9.23
N ASN A 738 12.51 -16.63 -8.92
CA ASN A 738 12.43 -15.26 -8.44
C ASN A 738 12.97 -15.14 -7.01
N ARG A 739 13.47 -13.95 -6.66
CA ARG A 739 13.60 -13.55 -5.25
C ARG A 739 12.21 -13.56 -4.61
N ILE A 740 12.12 -13.96 -3.34
CA ILE A 740 10.87 -13.92 -2.57
C ILE A 740 11.12 -13.18 -1.25
N TYR A 741 10.48 -12.02 -1.08
CA TYR A 741 10.56 -11.24 0.17
C TYR A 741 9.70 -11.85 1.29
N GLY A 742 8.57 -12.45 0.91
CA GLY A 742 7.64 -13.11 1.81
C GLY A 742 6.46 -13.65 1.01
N VAL A 743 5.62 -14.44 1.69
CA VAL A 743 4.46 -15.09 1.10
C VAL A 743 3.19 -14.59 1.77
N ILE A 744 2.26 -14.08 0.98
CA ILE A 744 0.91 -13.71 1.40
C ILE A 744 0.06 -14.99 1.42
N ARG A 745 -0.40 -15.37 2.61
CA ARG A 745 -1.24 -16.56 2.81
C ARG A 745 -2.72 -16.26 2.63
N SER A 746 -3.15 -15.11 3.12
CA SER A 746 -4.54 -14.67 3.06
C SER A 746 -4.63 -13.17 3.28
N VAL A 747 -5.67 -12.56 2.71
CA VAL A 747 -6.03 -11.15 2.93
C VAL A 747 -7.54 -11.09 3.11
N SER A 748 -7.98 -10.49 4.22
CA SER A 748 -9.38 -10.23 4.46
C SER A 748 -9.61 -8.78 4.85
N SER A 749 -10.80 -8.27 4.57
CA SER A 749 -11.21 -6.93 4.93
C SER A 749 -12.70 -6.82 5.08
N GLY A 750 -13.10 -5.79 5.82
CA GLY A 750 -14.49 -5.41 5.93
C GLY A 750 -14.64 -4.02 6.53
N ASN A 751 -15.89 -3.59 6.63
CA ASN A 751 -16.22 -2.26 7.15
C ASN A 751 -16.76 -2.32 8.59
N GLY A 752 -16.38 -1.36 9.41
CA GLY A 752 -16.82 -1.23 10.81
C GLY A 752 -15.71 -0.67 11.71
N SER A 753 -16.00 -0.47 12.99
CA SER A 753 -14.95 0.00 13.90
C SER A 753 -13.85 -1.05 14.06
N LEU A 754 -12.64 -0.59 14.36
CA LEU A 754 -11.48 -1.47 14.59
C LEU A 754 -11.83 -2.53 15.63
N GLN A 755 -12.44 -2.15 16.76
CA GLN A 755 -12.80 -3.06 17.84
C GLN A 755 -13.82 -4.14 17.41
N GLU A 756 -14.81 -3.78 16.58
CA GLU A 756 -15.82 -4.73 16.09
C GLU A 756 -15.24 -5.72 15.07
N ARG A 757 -14.26 -5.27 14.27
CA ARG A 757 -13.80 -6.02 13.09
C ARG A 757 -12.50 -6.77 13.27
N TYR A 758 -11.66 -6.39 14.24
CA TYR A 758 -10.34 -6.98 14.38
C TYR A 758 -10.38 -8.50 14.59
N GLN A 759 -11.22 -8.98 15.53
CA GLN A 759 -11.34 -10.40 15.85
C GLN A 759 -11.98 -11.22 14.72
N PRO A 760 -13.14 -10.82 14.16
CA PRO A 760 -13.69 -11.52 13.00
C PRO A 760 -12.74 -11.60 11.81
N LEU A 761 -12.01 -10.52 11.51
CA LEU A 761 -11.04 -10.52 10.43
C LEU A 761 -9.86 -11.45 10.73
N LEU A 762 -9.37 -11.47 11.97
CA LEU A 762 -8.29 -12.38 12.36
C LEU A 762 -8.72 -13.83 12.18
N HIS A 763 -9.89 -14.18 12.71
CA HIS A 763 -10.48 -15.50 12.53
C HIS A 763 -10.62 -15.89 11.05
N GLN A 764 -11.01 -14.93 10.20
CA GLN A 764 -11.14 -15.18 8.77
C GLN A 764 -9.78 -15.42 8.10
N VAL A 765 -8.77 -14.57 8.34
CA VAL A 765 -7.45 -14.74 7.70
C VAL A 765 -6.76 -16.03 8.15
N VAL A 766 -6.83 -16.38 9.43
CA VAL A 766 -6.22 -17.63 9.92
C VAL A 766 -6.94 -18.87 9.39
N ALA A 767 -8.27 -18.80 9.25
CA ALA A 767 -9.07 -19.88 8.67
C ALA A 767 -8.80 -20.05 7.16
N GLU A 768 -8.77 -18.95 6.39
CA GLU A 768 -8.48 -18.97 4.96
C GLU A 768 -7.05 -19.46 4.67
N ALA A 769 -6.08 -19.09 5.52
CA ALA A 769 -4.70 -19.55 5.39
C ALA A 769 -4.47 -21.00 5.87
N ALA A 770 -5.43 -21.58 6.61
CA ALA A 770 -5.29 -22.82 7.38
C ALA A 770 -4.09 -22.80 8.35
N VAL A 771 -3.92 -21.67 9.06
CA VAL A 771 -2.78 -21.43 9.97
C VAL A 771 -3.31 -21.17 11.39
N PRO A 772 -2.74 -21.77 12.46
CA PRO A 772 -3.12 -21.45 13.83
C PRO A 772 -2.70 -20.02 14.25
N ALA A 773 -3.61 -19.28 14.89
CA ALA A 773 -3.38 -17.88 15.30
C ALA A 773 -2.23 -17.72 16.32
N ASP A 774 -1.99 -18.75 17.15
CA ASP A 774 -0.92 -18.81 18.16
C ASP A 774 0.49 -18.88 17.57
N THR A 775 0.61 -19.14 16.26
CA THR A 775 1.89 -19.14 15.54
C THR A 775 2.29 -17.75 15.01
N ILE A 776 1.39 -16.76 15.09
CA ILE A 776 1.69 -15.36 14.74
C ILE A 776 2.58 -14.79 15.84
N SER A 777 3.82 -14.46 15.50
CA SER A 777 4.81 -13.95 16.48
C SER A 777 5.21 -12.49 16.22
N MET A 778 4.66 -11.88 15.18
CA MET A 778 4.82 -10.45 14.90
C MET A 778 3.54 -9.83 14.33
N VAL A 779 3.28 -8.57 14.67
CA VAL A 779 2.18 -7.77 14.13
C VAL A 779 2.72 -6.42 13.63
N GLY A 780 2.50 -6.12 12.35
CA GLY A 780 2.59 -4.78 11.79
C GLY A 780 1.24 -4.06 11.99
N ALA A 781 1.14 -3.26 13.03
CA ALA A 781 -0.09 -2.60 13.46
C ALA A 781 -0.50 -1.42 12.55
N ALA A 782 -1.77 -1.04 12.62
CA ALA A 782 -2.31 0.16 11.99
C ALA A 782 -2.04 1.44 12.82
N ALA A 783 -1.74 1.28 14.10
CA ALA A 783 -1.55 2.35 15.07
C ALA A 783 -0.60 3.45 14.60
N ALA A 784 -1.01 4.70 14.79
CA ALA A 784 -0.32 5.89 14.29
C ALA A 784 -0.07 6.94 15.40
N GLY A 785 -0.29 6.58 16.66
CA GLY A 785 -0.17 7.49 17.81
C GLY A 785 -1.47 8.21 18.14
N VAL A 786 -2.62 7.69 17.70
CA VAL A 786 -3.94 8.25 18.03
C VAL A 786 -4.46 7.54 19.27
N PRO A 787 -4.59 8.20 20.43
CA PRO A 787 -4.74 7.52 21.72
C PRO A 787 -5.88 6.50 21.78
N GLN A 788 -7.05 6.86 21.26
CA GLN A 788 -8.22 5.99 21.27
C GLN A 788 -8.09 4.80 20.32
N GLN A 789 -7.47 5.00 19.15
CA GLN A 789 -7.28 3.95 18.15
C GLN A 789 -6.18 2.99 18.58
N ASP A 790 -5.04 3.51 19.06
CA ASP A 790 -3.94 2.72 19.60
C ASP A 790 -4.41 1.86 20.80
N GLN A 791 -5.23 2.43 21.70
CA GLN A 791 -5.82 1.67 22.81
C GLN A 791 -6.78 0.58 22.33
N ALA A 792 -7.64 0.87 21.34
CA ALA A 792 -8.58 -0.09 20.78
C ALA A 792 -7.84 -1.25 20.07
N GLU A 793 -6.80 -0.95 19.31
CA GLU A 793 -5.98 -1.95 18.62
C GLU A 793 -5.19 -2.81 19.61
N ALA A 794 -4.53 -2.19 20.60
CA ALA A 794 -3.80 -2.93 21.63
C ALA A 794 -4.71 -3.86 22.44
N SER A 795 -5.93 -3.42 22.78
CA SER A 795 -6.91 -4.24 23.48
C SER A 795 -7.42 -5.39 22.62
N SER A 796 -7.64 -5.14 21.32
CA SER A 796 -8.07 -6.17 20.37
C SER A 796 -7.00 -7.24 20.17
N LEU A 797 -5.74 -6.81 20.04
CA LEU A 797 -4.57 -7.68 19.94
C LEU A 797 -4.38 -8.53 21.20
N GLN A 798 -4.53 -7.93 22.39
CA GLN A 798 -4.40 -8.65 23.67
C GLN A 798 -5.44 -9.77 23.78
N GLN A 799 -6.65 -9.55 23.28
CA GLN A 799 -7.71 -10.56 23.26
C GLN A 799 -7.47 -11.63 22.18
N ALA A 800 -6.85 -11.26 21.06
CA ALA A 800 -6.65 -12.11 19.89
C ALA A 800 -5.48 -13.09 20.05
N LEU A 801 -4.36 -12.60 20.61
CA LEU A 801 -3.10 -13.32 20.61
C LEU A 801 -2.81 -13.90 21.99
N THR A 802 -2.97 -15.22 22.09
CA THR A 802 -2.67 -15.98 23.31
C THR A 802 -1.20 -16.37 23.44
N SER A 803 -0.41 -16.18 22.38
CA SER A 803 1.03 -16.44 22.34
C SER A 803 1.83 -15.15 22.28
N PRO A 804 3.09 -15.14 22.78
CA PRO A 804 3.97 -13.98 22.69
C PRO A 804 4.16 -13.47 21.27
N ALA A 805 3.85 -12.19 21.03
CA ALA A 805 4.00 -11.54 19.73
C ALA A 805 4.59 -10.14 19.85
N PHE A 806 5.53 -9.81 18.97
CA PHE A 806 6.07 -8.46 18.85
C PHE A 806 5.13 -7.58 18.03
N VAL A 807 4.95 -6.33 18.44
CA VAL A 807 4.11 -5.36 17.72
C VAL A 807 4.97 -4.19 17.27
N SER A 808 4.89 -3.81 16.00
CA SER A 808 5.54 -2.62 15.44
C SER A 808 4.56 -1.84 14.55
N SER A 809 4.87 -0.57 14.31
CA SER A 809 4.12 0.25 13.35
C SER A 809 5.08 1.04 12.46
N ALA A 810 4.81 1.04 11.15
CA ALA A 810 5.56 1.84 10.18
C ALA A 810 5.32 3.34 10.39
N ALA A 811 4.13 3.74 10.85
CA ALA A 811 3.78 5.15 11.10
C ALA A 811 4.67 5.79 12.17
N ALA A 812 5.17 4.97 13.11
CA ALA A 812 6.10 5.42 14.14
C ALA A 812 7.46 5.89 13.58
N ARG A 813 7.83 5.44 12.36
CA ARG A 813 9.11 5.75 11.69
C ARG A 813 8.96 6.65 10.47
N LEU A 814 7.87 6.49 9.71
CA LEU A 814 7.59 7.17 8.45
C LEU A 814 6.50 8.24 8.55
N GLY A 815 5.81 8.34 9.69
CA GLY A 815 4.58 9.12 9.80
C GLY A 815 3.39 8.41 9.16
N HIS A 816 2.22 9.00 9.31
CA HIS A 816 0.97 8.54 8.74
C HIS A 816 0.89 8.95 7.26
N THR A 817 1.03 7.99 6.34
CA THR A 817 1.25 8.21 4.90
C THR A 817 -0.03 8.13 4.04
N GLY A 818 -1.19 8.37 4.65
CA GLY A 818 -2.49 8.41 3.97
C GLY A 818 -2.78 7.11 3.23
N ALA A 819 -3.13 7.17 1.94
CA ALA A 819 -3.44 5.98 1.13
C ALA A 819 -2.31 4.94 1.04
N ALA A 820 -1.06 5.31 1.34
CA ALA A 820 0.08 4.40 1.38
C ALA A 820 0.31 3.75 2.76
N SER A 821 -0.46 4.11 3.80
CA SER A 821 -0.22 3.65 5.19
C SER A 821 -0.25 2.13 5.33
N GLY A 822 -1.29 1.47 4.78
CA GLY A 822 -1.39 0.02 4.84
C GLY A 822 -0.21 -0.70 4.15
N LEU A 823 0.23 -0.21 2.97
CA LEU A 823 1.40 -0.79 2.29
C LEU A 823 2.73 -0.45 2.99
N ALA A 824 2.83 0.68 3.69
CA ALA A 824 4.00 0.98 4.51
C ALA A 824 4.14 -0.03 5.68
N SER A 825 3.04 -0.40 6.34
CA SER A 825 3.04 -1.45 7.36
C SER A 825 3.33 -2.84 6.77
N LEU A 826 2.79 -3.15 5.59
CA LEU A 826 3.11 -4.37 4.85
C LEU A 826 4.60 -4.44 4.49
N LEU A 827 5.17 -3.35 3.96
CA LEU A 827 6.57 -3.23 3.59
C LEU A 827 7.49 -3.47 4.79
N GLN A 828 7.24 -2.78 5.92
CA GLN A 828 8.02 -2.99 7.14
C GLN A 828 8.01 -4.48 7.51
N THR A 829 6.83 -5.09 7.52
CA THR A 829 6.66 -6.49 7.94
C THR A 829 7.32 -7.47 6.97
N LEU A 830 7.24 -7.24 5.65
CA LEU A 830 7.94 -8.02 4.64
C LEU A 830 9.46 -7.91 4.81
N LEU A 831 10.00 -6.71 5.07
CA LEU A 831 11.42 -6.53 5.34
C LEU A 831 11.86 -7.24 6.63
N CYS A 832 11.00 -7.26 7.66
CA CYS A 832 11.24 -8.00 8.89
C CYS A 832 11.30 -9.52 8.64
N LEU A 833 10.40 -10.06 7.82
CA LEU A 833 10.41 -11.47 7.41
C LEU A 833 11.65 -11.80 6.55
N TYR A 834 11.93 -10.99 5.53
CA TYR A 834 13.02 -11.22 4.58
C TYR A 834 14.41 -11.17 5.26
N HIS A 835 14.61 -10.20 6.15
CA HIS A 835 15.87 -10.04 6.87
C HIS A 835 15.92 -10.82 8.19
N GLU A 836 14.77 -11.28 8.67
CA GLU A 836 14.56 -12.00 9.94
C GLU A 836 14.95 -11.14 11.14
N ILE A 837 14.54 -9.87 11.10
CA ILE A 837 14.82 -8.87 12.12
C ILE A 837 13.49 -8.34 12.66
N ILE A 838 13.36 -8.30 13.99
CA ILE A 838 12.32 -7.51 14.66
C ILE A 838 12.90 -6.10 14.85
N PRO A 839 12.23 -5.05 14.33
CA PRO A 839 12.72 -3.69 14.38
C PRO A 839 12.43 -3.07 15.75
N THR A 840 13.03 -1.90 16.02
CA THR A 840 12.59 -1.11 17.17
C THR A 840 11.14 -0.69 17.02
N SER A 841 10.40 -0.80 18.10
CA SER A 841 9.14 -0.12 18.31
C SER A 841 9.53 1.28 18.82
N SER A 842 9.24 2.34 18.05
CA SER A 842 9.52 3.76 18.36
C SER A 842 9.32 4.12 19.85
N PRO A 843 9.93 5.18 20.41
CA PRO A 843 10.30 5.30 21.82
C PRO A 843 9.07 5.44 22.74
N ALA A 844 8.34 4.35 22.94
CA ALA A 844 7.31 4.25 23.94
C ALA A 844 8.01 4.25 25.30
N ALA A 845 8.18 5.42 25.88
CA ALA A 845 8.74 5.58 27.22
C ALA A 845 7.79 5.02 28.28
N ASN A 846 6.48 5.08 28.01
CA ASN A 846 5.41 4.59 28.88
C ASN A 846 4.40 3.77 28.06
N PRO A 847 4.69 2.50 27.77
CA PRO A 847 3.79 1.63 27.01
C PRO A 847 2.39 1.53 27.62
N LEU A 848 1.37 1.33 26.76
CA LEU A 848 0.00 1.07 27.21
C LEU A 848 -0.07 -0.19 28.10
N PRO A 849 -1.05 -0.30 29.02
CA PRO A 849 -1.19 -1.45 29.94
C PRO A 849 -1.27 -2.82 29.26
N ALA A 850 -1.76 -2.85 28.01
CA ALA A 850 -1.80 -4.06 27.20
C ALA A 850 -0.40 -4.66 26.97
N PHE A 851 0.70 -3.90 27.10
CA PHE A 851 2.07 -4.38 26.88
C PHE A 851 2.84 -4.69 28.17
N THR A 852 2.26 -4.47 29.35
CA THR A 852 2.94 -4.69 30.65
C THR A 852 2.61 -6.03 31.30
N SER A 853 1.44 -6.59 31.01
CA SER A 853 0.92 -7.80 31.68
C SER A 853 0.34 -8.83 30.71
N SER A 854 0.67 -8.72 29.42
CA SER A 854 0.18 -9.61 28.37
C SER A 854 1.31 -10.26 27.57
N ASN A 855 0.92 -11.03 26.56
CA ASN A 855 1.82 -11.65 25.59
C ASN A 855 2.36 -10.68 24.53
N LEU A 856 1.84 -9.45 24.45
CA LEU A 856 2.30 -8.46 23.48
C LEU A 856 3.60 -7.81 23.95
N LYS A 857 4.55 -7.66 23.02
CA LYS A 857 5.88 -7.09 23.28
C LYS A 857 6.19 -5.96 22.32
N LEU A 858 6.81 -4.89 22.85
CA LEU A 858 7.47 -3.86 22.06
C LEU A 858 8.98 -4.10 22.14
N ALA A 859 9.66 -4.13 21.00
CA ALA A 859 11.11 -4.31 20.97
C ALA A 859 11.80 -2.94 21.14
N PRO A 860 12.63 -2.72 22.18
CA PRO A 860 13.27 -1.42 22.40
C PRO A 860 14.38 -1.13 21.38
N THR A 861 15.00 -2.19 20.84
CA THR A 861 16.09 -2.12 19.86
C THR A 861 16.00 -3.32 18.92
N PRO A 862 16.59 -3.25 17.70
CA PRO A 862 16.55 -4.30 16.71
C PRO A 862 17.17 -5.59 17.23
N ARG A 863 16.59 -6.71 16.82
CA ARG A 863 17.04 -8.05 17.23
C ARG A 863 16.70 -9.08 16.16
N TYR A 864 17.50 -10.14 16.09
CA TYR A 864 17.15 -11.27 15.23
C TYR A 864 15.85 -11.93 15.68
N TRP A 865 15.01 -12.27 14.72
CA TRP A 865 13.73 -12.94 14.94
C TRP A 865 13.95 -14.45 15.11
N LEU A 866 14.37 -14.84 16.31
CA LEU A 866 14.53 -16.25 16.67
C LEU A 866 13.19 -17.00 16.63
N ARG A 867 13.21 -18.25 16.16
CA ARG A 867 12.08 -19.19 16.17
C ARG A 867 12.53 -20.60 16.55
N ASN A 868 11.56 -21.48 16.80
CA ASN A 868 11.78 -22.92 16.68
C ASN A 868 11.27 -23.34 15.30
N ARG A 869 12.14 -23.93 14.47
CA ARG A 869 11.78 -24.36 13.12
C ARG A 869 10.73 -25.47 13.11
N GLU A 870 10.66 -26.28 14.16
CA GLU A 870 9.61 -27.30 14.30
C GLU A 870 8.19 -26.71 14.46
N GLU A 871 8.07 -25.43 14.85
CA GLU A 871 6.78 -24.71 14.95
C GLU A 871 6.33 -24.13 13.59
N GLY A 872 7.19 -24.21 12.56
CA GLY A 872 6.91 -23.79 11.20
C GLY A 872 7.59 -22.47 10.78
N PRO A 873 7.13 -21.85 9.67
CA PRO A 873 7.64 -20.57 9.18
C PRO A 873 7.39 -19.43 10.17
N ARG A 874 8.23 -18.38 10.10
CA ARG A 874 7.93 -17.10 10.76
C ARG A 874 6.64 -16.53 10.17
N ARG A 875 5.73 -16.10 11.03
CA ARG A 875 4.42 -15.56 10.64
C ARG A 875 4.20 -14.20 11.22
N ALA A 876 3.69 -13.30 10.39
CA ALA A 876 3.30 -11.96 10.78
C ALA A 876 1.89 -11.64 10.33
N LEU A 877 1.18 -10.86 11.14
CA LEU A 877 -0.07 -10.22 10.78
C LEU A 877 0.19 -8.76 10.45
N VAL A 878 -0.44 -8.23 9.41
CA VAL A 878 -0.45 -6.78 9.13
C VAL A 878 -1.88 -6.30 9.24
N ALA A 879 -2.10 -5.22 9.99
CA ALA A 879 -3.39 -4.57 10.12
C ALA A 879 -3.36 -3.18 9.47
N SER A 880 -4.49 -2.76 8.90
CA SER A 880 -4.69 -1.43 8.33
C SER A 880 -6.14 -1.02 8.57
N CYS A 881 -6.35 0.21 9.03
CA CYS A 881 -7.68 0.78 9.26
C CYS A 881 -7.74 2.18 8.69
N GLY A 882 -8.83 2.51 8.02
CA GLY A 882 -9.06 3.83 7.40
C GLY A 882 -10.13 4.66 8.10
N VAL A 883 -10.06 5.97 7.89
CA VAL A 883 -11.08 6.92 8.39
C VAL A 883 -12.48 6.69 7.78
N ASP A 884 -12.55 5.93 6.69
CA ASP A 884 -13.79 5.50 6.03
C ASP A 884 -14.46 4.30 6.72
N GLY A 885 -13.87 3.78 7.80
CA GLY A 885 -14.35 2.59 8.51
C GLY A 885 -13.85 1.27 7.91
N SER A 886 -13.00 1.31 6.88
CA SER A 886 -12.37 0.11 6.33
C SER A 886 -11.36 -0.46 7.33
N CYS A 887 -11.35 -1.79 7.50
CA CYS A 887 -10.36 -2.52 8.27
C CYS A 887 -9.90 -3.73 7.46
N SER A 888 -8.58 -3.91 7.35
CA SER A 888 -7.95 -4.95 6.56
C SER A 888 -6.90 -5.69 7.37
N GLN A 889 -6.76 -7.00 7.14
CA GLN A 889 -5.69 -7.81 7.70
C GLN A 889 -5.03 -8.70 6.65
N VAL A 890 -3.71 -8.81 6.71
CA VAL A 890 -2.89 -9.64 5.81
C VAL A 890 -2.07 -10.60 6.66
N LEU A 891 -2.16 -11.90 6.38
CA LEU A 891 -1.29 -12.91 7.00
C LEU A 891 -0.11 -13.21 6.08
N LEU A 892 1.10 -13.04 6.60
CA LEU A 892 2.37 -13.24 5.90
C LEU A 892 3.16 -14.39 6.49
N GLU A 893 3.89 -15.10 5.64
CA GLU A 893 4.89 -16.11 6.00
C GLU A 893 6.27 -15.77 5.44
N GLY A 894 7.31 -16.10 6.20
CA GLY A 894 8.70 -16.03 5.76
C GLY A 894 9.02 -17.13 4.75
N TRP A 895 9.93 -16.85 3.81
CA TRP A 895 10.38 -17.81 2.81
C TRP A 895 11.73 -18.43 3.21
N ASP A 896 11.72 -19.74 3.48
CA ASP A 896 12.91 -20.53 3.85
C ASP A 896 13.55 -21.26 2.65
N GLY A 897 12.93 -21.18 1.47
CA GLY A 897 13.47 -21.81 0.26
C GLY A 897 14.68 -21.07 -0.32
N PRO A 898 15.25 -21.57 -1.42
CA PRO A 898 16.42 -20.96 -2.04
C PRO A 898 16.12 -19.53 -2.49
N GLN A 899 17.14 -18.68 -2.39
CA GLN A 899 17.12 -17.29 -2.86
C GLN A 899 18.18 -17.12 -3.95
N PRO A 900 17.98 -16.21 -4.93
CA PRO A 900 19.03 -15.84 -5.88
C PRO A 900 20.28 -15.28 -5.19
N ALA A 901 21.46 -15.43 -5.81
CA ALA A 901 22.73 -15.00 -5.21
C ALA A 901 22.79 -13.50 -4.85
N GLN A 902 22.12 -12.65 -5.64
CA GLN A 902 22.01 -11.22 -5.36
C GLN A 902 21.21 -10.97 -4.07
N ALA A 903 20.08 -11.66 -3.89
CA ALA A 903 19.26 -11.57 -2.70
C ALA A 903 20.04 -11.98 -1.43
N GLU A 904 20.83 -13.05 -1.51
CA GLU A 904 21.71 -13.47 -0.41
C GLU A 904 22.79 -12.44 -0.04
N ALA A 905 23.30 -11.68 -1.01
CA ALA A 905 24.27 -10.61 -0.76
C ALA A 905 23.63 -9.42 -0.02
N GLU A 906 22.40 -9.05 -0.40
CA GLU A 906 21.63 -7.95 0.22
C GLU A 906 21.26 -8.23 1.68
N ARG A 907 20.99 -9.50 2.01
CA ARG A 907 20.60 -9.95 3.35
C ARG A 907 21.74 -10.03 4.37
N ARG A 908 22.95 -9.60 4.02
CA ARG A 908 24.15 -9.68 4.89
C ARG A 908 24.15 -8.64 6.00
N ALA A 909 23.78 -7.40 5.69
CA ALA A 909 23.83 -6.25 6.61
C ALA A 909 22.52 -5.46 6.52
N PRO A 910 21.40 -6.02 7.02
CA PRO A 910 20.07 -5.44 6.80
C PRO A 910 19.85 -4.08 7.49
N LEU A 911 20.59 -3.83 8.58
CA LEU A 911 20.53 -2.59 9.37
C LEU A 911 21.35 -1.44 8.75
N GLY A 912 22.06 -1.69 7.65
CA GLY A 912 23.02 -0.75 7.08
C GLY A 912 24.46 -1.02 7.53
N ALA A 913 25.34 -0.04 7.32
CA ALA A 913 26.70 -0.13 7.81
C ALA A 913 26.71 -0.15 9.35
N CYS A 914 27.59 -0.96 9.95
CA CYS A 914 27.81 -0.90 11.38
C CYS A 914 28.32 0.49 11.78
N THR A 915 27.99 0.91 12.99
CA THR A 915 28.53 2.14 13.59
C THR A 915 30.05 2.12 13.60
N GLU A 916 30.64 1.01 14.00
CA GLU A 916 32.09 0.87 14.12
C GLU A 916 32.73 0.46 12.79
N LEU A 917 33.59 1.33 12.24
CA LEU A 917 34.26 1.15 10.95
C LEU A 917 35.76 0.94 11.12
N LEU A 918 36.30 -0.08 10.42
CA LEU A 918 37.72 -0.45 10.47
C LEU A 918 38.51 0.19 9.33
N PHE A 919 39.62 0.83 9.67
CA PHE A 919 40.60 1.39 8.74
C PHE A 919 41.96 0.74 8.96
N PRO A 920 42.26 -0.36 8.23
CA PRO A 920 43.55 -1.01 8.33
C PRO A 920 44.60 -0.30 7.45
N LEU A 921 45.80 -0.12 8.01
CA LEU A 921 46.96 0.49 7.37
C LEU A 921 48.15 -0.46 7.52
N VAL A 922 48.89 -0.66 6.44
CA VAL A 922 50.04 -1.57 6.38
C VAL A 922 51.15 -0.96 5.55
N ALA A 923 52.41 -1.13 5.96
CA ALA A 923 53.54 -0.46 5.34
C ALA A 923 54.89 -1.17 5.57
N ASN A 924 55.85 -1.00 4.66
CA ASN A 924 57.18 -1.61 4.81
C ASN A 924 58.09 -0.84 5.76
N SER A 925 57.75 0.40 6.06
CA SER A 925 58.49 1.25 6.98
C SER A 925 57.55 2.16 7.77
N GLN A 926 58.05 2.64 8.90
CA GLN A 926 57.36 3.64 9.72
C GLN A 926 57.07 4.95 8.95
N SER A 927 57.95 5.33 8.02
CA SER A 927 57.75 6.51 7.15
C SER A 927 56.61 6.30 6.16
N GLU A 928 56.50 5.11 5.58
CA GLU A 928 55.38 4.75 4.69
C GLU A 928 54.06 4.71 5.48
N LEU A 929 54.05 4.18 6.71
CA LEU A 929 52.85 4.16 7.54
C LEU A 929 52.40 5.58 7.93
N SER A 930 53.35 6.49 8.16
CA SER A 930 53.05 7.91 8.36
C SER A 930 52.44 8.54 7.11
N ALA A 931 52.94 8.19 5.92
CA ALA A 931 52.38 8.67 4.65
C ALA A 931 50.96 8.13 4.41
N GLU A 932 50.67 6.89 4.80
CA GLU A 932 49.32 6.31 4.74
C GLU A 932 48.34 7.02 5.67
N LEU A 933 48.77 7.41 6.88
CA LEU A 933 47.96 8.25 7.79
C LEU A 933 47.64 9.62 7.16
N ASP A 934 48.61 10.23 6.48
CA ASP A 934 48.39 11.51 5.79
C ASP A 934 47.46 11.36 4.57
N LEU A 935 47.56 10.24 3.84
CA LEU A 935 46.64 9.91 2.77
C LEU A 935 45.23 9.68 3.31
N LEU A 936 45.08 8.93 4.41
CA LEU A 936 43.78 8.70 5.05
C LEU A 936 43.15 10.02 5.51
N GLN A 937 43.94 10.91 6.10
CA GLN A 937 43.49 12.26 6.47
C GLN A 937 42.98 13.06 5.26
N GLN A 938 43.70 13.00 4.14
CA GLN A 938 43.30 13.67 2.91
C GLN A 938 42.02 13.07 2.33
N ARG A 939 41.91 11.73 2.32
CA ARG A 939 40.74 11.01 1.82
C ARG A 939 39.52 11.26 2.71
N LEU A 940 39.67 11.30 4.03
CA LEU A 940 38.61 11.64 4.98
C LEU A 940 38.00 13.01 4.65
N ARG A 941 38.84 14.01 4.41
CA ARG A 941 38.38 15.35 3.99
C ARG A 941 37.63 15.35 2.66
N ALA A 942 37.99 14.45 1.73
CA ALA A 942 37.33 14.30 0.45
C ALA A 942 36.04 13.45 0.49
N ALA A 943 35.96 12.49 1.41
CA ALA A 943 34.84 11.55 1.55
C ALA A 943 33.56 12.23 2.09
N GLY A 944 33.70 13.37 2.76
CA GLY A 944 32.56 14.08 3.35
C GLY A 944 31.84 13.21 4.39
N SER A 945 30.58 12.86 4.12
CA SER A 945 29.76 12.00 4.98
C SER A 945 29.88 10.50 4.69
N ASN A 946 30.55 10.07 3.61
CA ASN A 946 30.64 8.65 3.23
C ASN A 946 31.81 7.91 3.91
N LEU A 947 31.78 7.85 5.24
CA LEU A 947 32.83 7.22 6.03
C LEU A 947 32.90 5.69 5.82
N ALA A 948 31.75 5.03 5.70
CA ALA A 948 31.67 3.59 5.47
C ALA A 948 32.26 3.17 4.12
N GLY A 949 32.04 3.97 3.06
CA GLY A 949 32.67 3.73 1.76
C GLY A 949 34.20 3.84 1.82
N LEU A 950 34.72 4.81 2.59
CA LEU A 950 36.15 4.95 2.81
C LEU A 950 36.73 3.76 3.59
N ALA A 951 36.02 3.29 4.63
CA ALA A 951 36.43 2.09 5.39
C ALA A 951 36.47 0.85 4.50
N ALA A 952 35.47 0.66 3.64
CA ALA A 952 35.43 -0.43 2.66
C ALA A 952 36.59 -0.36 1.67
N GLU A 953 36.95 0.84 1.20
CA GLU A 953 38.13 1.06 0.35
C GLU A 953 39.41 0.58 1.06
N TYR A 954 39.66 1.02 2.29
CA TYR A 954 40.86 0.63 3.03
C TYR A 954 40.88 -0.86 3.38
N CYS A 955 39.75 -1.44 3.79
CA CYS A 955 39.64 -2.88 4.01
C CYS A 955 39.94 -3.68 2.73
N SER A 956 39.51 -3.20 1.55
CA SER A 956 39.75 -3.89 0.27
C SER A 956 41.23 -3.95 -0.15
N ARG A 957 42.09 -3.10 0.44
CA ARG A 957 43.55 -3.11 0.19
C ARG A 957 44.27 -4.23 0.93
N ILE A 958 43.63 -4.82 1.95
CA ILE A 958 44.20 -5.90 2.73
C ILE A 958 43.76 -7.24 2.16
N THR A 959 44.74 -8.09 1.83
CA THR A 959 44.51 -9.44 1.31
C THR A 959 45.26 -10.45 2.18
N LYS A 960 45.09 -11.75 1.90
CA LYS A 960 45.88 -12.80 2.56
C LYS A 960 47.38 -12.73 2.24
N GLU A 961 47.78 -11.95 1.23
CA GLU A 961 49.17 -11.75 0.81
C GLU A 961 49.79 -10.51 1.46
N THR A 962 49.04 -9.79 2.29
CA THR A 962 49.53 -8.62 3.03
C THR A 962 50.47 -9.07 4.16
N THR A 963 51.78 -8.90 3.97
CA THR A 963 52.85 -9.35 4.90
C THR A 963 53.76 -8.21 5.37
N GLN A 964 53.31 -6.97 5.30
CA GLN A 964 54.12 -5.82 5.67
C GLN A 964 54.42 -5.82 7.19
N PRO A 965 55.65 -5.45 7.61
CA PRO A 965 56.09 -5.50 9.01
C PRO A 965 55.49 -4.43 9.92
N PHE A 966 54.94 -3.34 9.37
CA PHE A 966 54.25 -2.32 10.14
C PHE A 966 52.76 -2.34 9.83
N GLY A 967 51.93 -2.49 10.87
CA GLY A 967 50.48 -2.49 10.78
C GLY A 967 49.85 -1.55 11.80
N MET A 968 48.82 -0.84 11.38
CA MET A 968 47.99 -0.02 12.26
C MET A 968 46.52 -0.23 11.91
N ALA A 969 45.66 -0.40 12.90
CA ALA A 969 44.22 -0.48 12.72
C ALA A 969 43.54 0.61 13.54
N LEU A 970 42.70 1.40 12.87
CA LEU A 970 41.88 2.43 13.49
C LEU A 970 40.41 2.00 13.44
N ILE A 971 39.69 2.13 14.55
CA ILE A 971 38.25 1.83 14.62
C ILE A 971 37.50 3.11 14.99
N ALA A 972 36.77 3.66 14.03
CA ALA A 972 36.07 4.93 14.18
C ALA A 972 34.57 4.79 13.86
N ALA A 973 33.75 5.47 14.66
CA ALA A 973 32.31 5.58 14.46
C ALA A 973 31.91 6.80 13.63
N ASP A 974 32.74 7.84 13.64
CA ASP A 974 32.52 9.09 12.92
C ASP A 974 33.83 9.73 12.46
N SER A 975 33.71 10.78 11.64
CA SER A 975 34.85 11.48 11.04
C SER A 975 35.71 12.20 12.07
N GLU A 976 35.13 12.71 13.15
CA GLU A 976 35.87 13.43 14.21
C GLU A 976 36.76 12.44 14.99
N GLN A 977 36.20 11.30 15.35
CA GLN A 977 36.93 10.22 16.00
C GLN A 977 38.03 9.67 15.10
N LEU A 978 37.78 9.49 13.80
CA LEU A 978 38.82 9.05 12.87
C LEU A 978 39.96 10.07 12.77
N GLU A 979 39.64 11.36 12.69
CA GLU A 979 40.66 12.43 12.67
C GLU A 979 41.50 12.44 13.95
N ALA A 980 40.88 12.26 15.11
CA ALA A 980 41.58 12.12 16.38
C ALA A 980 42.47 10.86 16.42
N LEU A 981 41.99 9.73 15.92
CA LEU A 981 42.77 8.48 15.83
C LEU A 981 43.95 8.61 14.88
N ILE A 982 43.81 9.33 13.77
CA ILE A 982 44.92 9.60 12.84
C ILE A 982 46.03 10.38 13.55
N GLU A 983 45.68 11.43 14.30
CA GLU A 983 46.66 12.22 15.03
C GLU A 983 47.34 11.42 16.15
N GLN A 984 46.57 10.60 16.87
CA GLN A 984 47.14 9.65 17.85
C GLN A 984 48.03 8.59 17.18
N GLY A 985 47.68 8.15 15.97
CA GLY A 985 48.52 7.28 15.15
C GLY A 985 49.87 7.92 14.83
N ARG A 986 49.90 9.21 14.44
CA ARG A 986 51.16 9.95 14.21
C ARG A 986 52.02 10.03 15.48
N GLN A 987 51.39 10.27 16.64
CA GLN A 987 52.09 10.30 17.92
C GLN A 987 52.65 8.92 18.30
N THR A 988 51.86 7.86 18.09
CA THR A 988 52.25 6.46 18.29
C THR A 988 53.48 6.11 17.48
N LEU A 989 53.55 6.52 16.21
CA LEU A 989 54.75 6.36 15.40
C LEU A 989 55.93 7.12 16.04
N ARG A 990 55.80 8.41 16.35
CA ARG A 990 56.92 9.20 16.92
C ARG A 990 57.48 8.60 18.23
N GLN A 991 56.63 7.99 19.05
CA GLN A 991 57.01 7.44 20.36
C GLN A 991 57.38 5.95 20.32
N GLY A 992 57.11 5.25 19.21
CA GLY A 992 57.41 3.82 19.06
C GLY A 992 56.45 2.88 19.79
N GLY A 993 55.27 3.37 20.18
CA GLY A 993 54.27 2.61 20.94
C GLY A 993 53.02 3.43 21.22
N ILE A 994 51.91 2.77 21.55
CA ILE A 994 50.64 3.43 21.85
C ILE A 994 50.77 4.17 23.19
N PRO A 995 50.40 5.47 23.29
CA PRO A 995 50.42 6.20 24.55
C PRO A 995 49.57 5.51 25.63
N ALA A 996 50.06 5.50 26.88
CA ALA A 996 49.37 4.83 27.99
C ALA A 996 48.04 5.51 28.38
N ASP A 997 47.94 6.84 28.19
CA ASP A 997 46.80 7.66 28.61
C ASP A 997 45.99 8.18 27.41
N LEU A 998 45.39 7.26 26.65
CA LEU A 998 44.43 7.64 25.61
C LEU A 998 43.11 8.13 26.24
N PRO A 999 42.48 9.18 25.68
CA PRO A 999 41.12 9.57 26.02
C PRO A 999 40.14 8.39 25.94
N LEU A 1000 39.13 8.35 26.82
CA LEU A 1000 38.16 7.25 26.88
C LEU A 1000 37.47 6.98 25.53
N ASN A 1001 37.25 8.01 24.71
CA ASN A 1001 36.65 7.89 23.38
C ASN A 1001 37.60 7.34 22.30
N LEU A 1002 38.90 7.20 22.57
CA LEU A 1002 39.92 6.67 21.65
C LEU A 1002 40.59 5.38 22.16
N ARG A 1003 40.34 5.02 23.43
CA ARG A 1003 40.82 3.78 24.04
C ARG A 1003 40.26 2.56 23.30
N ASP A 1004 41.07 1.52 23.15
CA ASP A 1004 40.73 0.24 22.48
C ASP A 1004 40.30 0.38 21.01
N ARG A 1005 40.72 1.48 20.34
CA ARG A 1005 40.37 1.80 18.95
C ARG A 1005 41.56 2.06 18.04
N LEU A 1006 42.75 2.18 18.61
CA LEU A 1006 44.02 2.29 17.90
C LEU A 1006 44.87 1.08 18.25
N PHE A 1007 45.23 0.29 17.24
CA PHE A 1007 46.11 -0.86 17.38
C PHE A 1007 47.33 -0.65 16.48
N TYR A 1008 48.53 -0.95 16.98
CA TYR A 1008 49.77 -0.78 16.26
C TYR A 1008 50.71 -1.96 16.52
N THR A 1009 51.35 -2.45 15.47
CA THR A 1009 52.43 -3.44 15.57
C THR A 1009 53.54 -3.10 14.59
N SER A 1010 54.79 -3.27 15.03
CA SER A 1010 56.01 -3.26 14.21
C SER A 1010 56.63 -4.66 14.06
N SER A 1011 55.94 -5.68 14.58
CA SER A 1011 56.37 -7.07 14.60
C SER A 1011 55.13 -7.98 14.58
N PRO A 1012 54.44 -8.11 13.43
CA PRO A 1012 53.19 -8.85 13.32
C PRO A 1012 53.39 -10.33 13.68
N LEU A 1013 52.51 -10.84 14.54
CA LEU A 1013 52.58 -12.24 14.98
C LEU A 1013 52.12 -13.23 13.91
N ALA A 1014 51.46 -12.77 12.83
CA ALA A 1014 50.79 -13.64 11.85
C ALA A 1014 51.73 -14.62 11.12
N GLU A 1015 53.03 -14.33 11.00
CA GLU A 1015 54.00 -15.21 10.32
C GLU A 1015 54.37 -16.46 11.11
N SER A 1016 54.24 -16.43 12.44
CA SER A 1016 54.66 -17.52 13.34
C SER A 1016 53.65 -17.88 14.43
N GLY A 1017 52.60 -17.07 14.59
CA GLY A 1017 51.58 -17.22 15.60
C GLY A 1017 50.47 -18.16 15.18
N GLU A 1018 50.11 -19.07 16.07
CA GLU A 1018 48.91 -19.90 15.94
C GLU A 1018 47.73 -19.23 16.66
N VAL A 1019 46.52 -19.41 16.13
CA VAL A 1019 45.30 -18.84 16.73
C VAL A 1019 44.59 -19.94 17.53
N ALA A 1020 44.30 -19.67 18.81
CA ALA A 1020 43.44 -20.52 19.62
C ALA A 1020 42.11 -19.82 19.91
N PHE A 1021 40.99 -20.51 19.70
CA PHE A 1021 39.70 -20.02 20.21
C PHE A 1021 39.46 -20.62 21.59
N VAL A 1022 39.21 -19.74 22.57
CA VAL A 1022 39.01 -20.12 23.97
C VAL A 1022 37.57 -19.86 24.37
N PHE A 1023 36.86 -20.91 24.78
CA PHE A 1023 35.46 -20.87 25.15
C PHE A 1023 35.34 -20.95 26.68
N PRO A 1024 34.81 -19.91 27.33
CA PRO A 1024 34.70 -19.88 28.78
C PRO A 1024 33.60 -20.83 29.30
N GLY A 1025 33.71 -21.20 30.58
CA GLY A 1025 32.66 -21.95 31.30
C GLY A 1025 31.53 -21.08 31.81
N SER A 1026 30.54 -21.70 32.46
CA SER A 1026 29.35 -21.02 33.02
C SER A 1026 29.71 -19.83 33.92
N GLY A 1027 28.98 -18.72 33.81
CA GLY A 1027 29.18 -17.51 34.64
C GLY A 1027 29.69 -16.28 33.89
N ASN A 1028 29.89 -16.36 32.57
CA ASN A 1028 30.25 -15.22 31.71
C ASN A 1028 29.04 -14.68 30.93
N HIS A 1029 27.85 -15.15 31.27
CA HIS A 1029 26.60 -14.73 30.67
C HIS A 1029 26.14 -13.40 31.28
N TYR A 1030 25.46 -12.58 30.49
CA TYR A 1030 24.94 -11.28 30.90
C TYR A 1030 23.64 -10.98 30.12
N PRO A 1031 22.76 -10.11 30.65
CA PRO A 1031 21.59 -9.64 29.90
C PRO A 1031 22.01 -9.02 28.56
N ASP A 1032 21.22 -9.21 27.52
CA ASP A 1032 21.45 -8.78 26.14
C ASP A 1032 22.67 -9.38 25.42
N MET A 1033 23.29 -10.42 25.96
CA MET A 1033 24.46 -11.03 25.32
C MET A 1033 24.18 -11.42 23.85
N ALA A 1034 25.08 -10.99 22.97
CA ALA A 1034 25.08 -11.19 21.52
C ALA A 1034 23.86 -10.68 20.74
N ARG A 1035 22.88 -9.99 21.36
CA ARG A 1035 21.66 -9.55 20.69
C ARG A 1035 21.92 -8.61 19.52
N GLU A 1036 22.61 -7.51 19.80
CA GLU A 1036 22.96 -6.47 18.81
C GLU A 1036 23.86 -7.05 17.71
N LEU A 1037 24.90 -7.78 18.13
CA LEU A 1037 25.84 -8.46 17.24
C LEU A 1037 25.09 -9.33 16.22
N LEU A 1038 24.19 -10.19 16.67
CA LEU A 1038 23.51 -11.13 15.78
C LEU A 1038 22.43 -10.46 14.92
N ALA A 1039 21.96 -9.26 15.28
CA ALA A 1039 21.12 -8.43 14.43
C ALA A 1039 21.90 -7.80 13.27
N CYS A 1040 23.18 -7.46 13.49
CA CYS A 1040 24.08 -6.96 12.44
C CYS A 1040 24.54 -8.05 11.46
N TRP A 1041 24.68 -9.30 11.93
CA TRP A 1041 25.10 -10.46 11.12
C TRP A 1041 24.08 -11.61 11.16
N PRO A 1042 22.85 -11.41 10.65
CA PRO A 1042 21.76 -12.39 10.74
C PRO A 1042 22.06 -13.69 9.99
N GLY A 1043 22.95 -13.67 8.99
CA GLY A 1043 23.37 -14.87 8.25
C GLY A 1043 23.98 -15.96 9.15
N ILE A 1044 24.56 -15.58 10.30
CA ILE A 1044 25.06 -16.53 11.30
C ILE A 1044 23.91 -17.31 11.92
N LEU A 1045 22.82 -16.64 12.30
CA LEU A 1045 21.66 -17.28 12.88
C LEU A 1045 20.82 -18.03 11.86
N ARG A 1046 20.75 -17.60 10.60
CA ARG A 1046 20.16 -18.40 9.51
C ARG A 1046 20.79 -19.76 9.37
N ARG A 1047 22.12 -19.80 9.40
CA ARG A 1047 22.87 -21.05 9.36
C ARG A 1047 22.56 -21.92 10.57
N GLN A 1048 22.51 -21.35 11.77
CA GLN A 1048 22.16 -22.14 12.95
C GLN A 1048 20.70 -22.60 12.93
N ASP A 1049 19.77 -21.80 12.39
CA ASP A 1049 18.36 -22.17 12.22
C ASP A 1049 18.21 -23.30 11.20
N SER A 1050 19.04 -23.36 10.15
CA SER A 1050 19.05 -24.51 9.22
C SER A 1050 19.66 -25.78 9.83
N GLU A 1051 20.53 -25.63 10.84
CA GLU A 1051 21.17 -26.74 11.57
C GLU A 1051 20.36 -27.22 12.79
N ASN A 1052 19.34 -26.49 13.27
CA ASN A 1052 18.61 -26.80 14.51
C ASN A 1052 17.09 -26.62 14.37
N LEU A 1053 16.31 -27.41 15.12
CA LEU A 1053 14.86 -27.30 15.23
C LEU A 1053 14.40 -26.36 16.36
N LYS A 1054 15.17 -26.25 17.45
CA LYS A 1054 14.77 -25.54 18.67
C LYS A 1054 15.64 -24.32 18.97
N LEU A 1055 16.02 -23.54 17.95
CA LEU A 1055 17.01 -22.47 18.10
C LEU A 1055 16.60 -21.40 19.12
N LYS A 1056 15.33 -20.95 19.09
CA LYS A 1056 14.79 -19.99 20.08
C LYS A 1056 14.94 -20.53 21.51
N GLU A 1057 14.56 -21.79 21.73
CA GLU A 1057 14.71 -22.44 23.04
C GLU A 1057 16.16 -22.65 23.46
N GLN A 1058 17.09 -22.74 22.53
CA GLN A 1058 18.51 -22.84 22.88
C GLN A 1058 19.08 -21.46 23.28
N PHE A 1059 18.67 -20.39 22.60
CA PHE A 1059 19.11 -19.02 22.89
C PHE A 1059 18.42 -18.38 24.10
N GLN A 1060 17.21 -18.84 24.45
CA GLN A 1060 16.41 -18.33 25.57
C GLN A 1060 16.22 -16.79 25.52
N PRO A 1061 15.78 -16.22 24.38
CA PRO A 1061 15.69 -14.77 24.19
C PRO A 1061 14.61 -14.12 25.08
N ASP A 1062 13.65 -14.88 25.58
CA ASP A 1062 12.64 -14.40 26.53
C ASP A 1062 13.21 -14.19 27.94
N LEU A 1063 14.46 -14.58 28.18
CA LEU A 1063 15.22 -14.29 29.40
C LEU A 1063 16.40 -13.38 29.08
N PHE A 1064 17.28 -13.80 28.15
CA PHE A 1064 18.51 -13.05 27.86
C PHE A 1064 18.25 -11.70 27.22
N TRP A 1065 17.19 -11.55 26.43
CA TRP A 1065 16.92 -10.34 25.65
C TRP A 1065 15.62 -9.66 26.10
N ALA A 1066 15.23 -9.84 27.37
CA ALA A 1066 13.95 -9.39 27.93
C ALA A 1066 14.12 -8.60 29.24
N ASP A 1067 15.21 -7.82 29.35
CA ASP A 1067 15.56 -7.01 30.53
C ASP A 1067 15.51 -7.78 31.86
N THR A 1068 15.74 -9.09 31.82
CA THR A 1068 15.69 -9.96 33.00
C THR A 1068 16.86 -9.63 33.92
N PRO A 1069 16.62 -9.34 35.22
CA PRO A 1069 17.68 -9.10 36.18
C PRO A 1069 18.67 -10.27 36.24
N LEU A 1070 19.97 -9.96 36.34
CA LEU A 1070 21.04 -10.97 36.33
C LEU A 1070 20.85 -12.03 37.44
N GLU A 1071 20.32 -11.65 38.60
CA GLU A 1071 20.02 -12.57 39.70
C GLU A 1071 18.97 -13.62 39.32
N GLN A 1072 17.91 -13.19 38.63
CA GLN A 1072 16.86 -14.09 38.15
C GLN A 1072 17.40 -14.99 37.04
N LEU A 1073 18.22 -14.43 36.13
CA LEU A 1073 18.89 -15.20 35.09
C LEU A 1073 19.83 -16.27 35.71
N ASN A 1074 20.61 -15.91 36.73
CA ASN A 1074 21.50 -16.82 37.46
C ASN A 1074 20.76 -17.96 38.14
N SER A 1075 19.51 -17.73 38.57
CA SER A 1075 18.67 -18.76 39.17
C SER A 1075 18.15 -19.79 38.16
N ASN A 1076 18.13 -19.46 36.87
CA ASN A 1076 17.72 -20.37 35.80
C ASN A 1076 18.94 -21.04 35.15
N HIS A 1077 19.49 -22.04 35.84
CA HIS A 1077 20.70 -22.75 35.42
C HIS A 1077 20.60 -23.36 34.02
N ARG A 1078 19.41 -23.82 33.62
CA ARG A 1078 19.19 -24.39 32.28
C ARG A 1078 19.29 -23.35 31.19
N ALA A 1079 18.69 -22.18 31.40
CA ALA A 1079 18.81 -21.08 30.46
C ALA A 1079 20.27 -20.64 30.28
N VAL A 1080 21.02 -20.55 31.38
CA VAL A 1080 22.46 -20.26 31.35
C VAL A 1080 23.24 -21.29 30.53
N ILE A 1081 22.98 -22.58 30.73
CA ILE A 1081 23.64 -23.66 30.00
C ILE A 1081 23.39 -23.54 28.49
N PHE A 1082 22.12 -23.48 28.08
CA PHE A 1082 21.77 -23.46 26.66
C PHE A 1082 22.19 -22.15 25.99
N GLY A 1083 21.86 -21.02 26.60
CA GLY A 1083 22.16 -19.70 26.06
C GLY A 1083 23.67 -19.50 25.85
N GLN A 1084 24.50 -19.95 26.79
CA GLN A 1084 25.95 -19.82 26.67
C GLN A 1084 26.53 -20.72 25.57
N VAL A 1085 26.06 -21.97 25.45
CA VAL A 1085 26.50 -22.87 24.37
C VAL A 1085 26.06 -22.35 23.00
N ALA A 1086 24.81 -21.89 22.88
CA ALA A 1086 24.27 -21.35 21.65
C ALA A 1086 25.00 -20.08 21.20
N THR A 1087 25.18 -19.12 22.11
CA THR A 1087 25.95 -17.89 21.86
C THR A 1087 27.41 -18.18 21.54
N GLY A 1088 28.05 -19.11 22.25
CA GLY A 1088 29.43 -19.52 21.95
C GLY A 1088 29.58 -20.05 20.53
N CYS A 1089 28.63 -20.88 20.06
CA CYS A 1089 28.61 -21.34 18.67
C CYS A 1089 28.47 -20.16 17.69
N ALA A 1090 27.54 -19.22 17.96
CA ALA A 1090 27.28 -18.11 17.05
C ALA A 1090 28.44 -17.12 16.97
N VAL A 1091 29.07 -16.77 18.09
CA VAL A 1091 30.27 -15.93 18.11
C VAL A 1091 31.41 -16.63 17.37
N SER A 1092 31.59 -17.94 17.57
CA SER A 1092 32.62 -18.70 16.83
C SER A 1092 32.37 -18.69 15.32
N ASP A 1093 31.11 -18.79 14.89
CA ASP A 1093 30.74 -18.75 13.47
C ASP A 1093 30.97 -17.38 12.87
N LEU A 1094 30.63 -16.32 13.62
CA LEU A 1094 30.89 -14.96 13.20
C LEU A 1094 32.39 -14.70 13.02
N VAL A 1095 33.22 -15.04 14.00
CA VAL A 1095 34.68 -14.85 13.91
C VAL A 1095 35.26 -15.61 12.71
N ARG A 1096 34.80 -16.84 12.47
CA ARG A 1096 35.21 -17.62 11.28
C ARG A 1096 34.75 -17.02 9.96
N SER A 1097 33.61 -16.31 9.95
CA SER A 1097 33.11 -15.64 8.74
C SER A 1097 34.05 -14.54 8.23
N PHE A 1098 34.89 -13.97 9.11
CA PHE A 1098 35.97 -13.06 8.73
C PHE A 1098 37.24 -13.77 8.23
N GLY A 1099 37.21 -15.09 8.05
CA GLY A 1099 38.32 -15.89 7.54
C GLY A 1099 39.33 -16.36 8.60
N LEU A 1100 39.06 -16.12 9.88
CA LEU A 1100 39.90 -16.60 10.99
C LEU A 1100 39.63 -18.07 11.29
N SER A 1101 40.65 -18.92 11.17
CA SER A 1101 40.57 -20.34 11.49
C SER A 1101 41.48 -20.66 12.68
N PRO A 1102 40.96 -21.28 13.76
CA PRO A 1102 41.79 -21.64 14.90
C PRO A 1102 42.64 -22.89 14.60
N THR A 1103 43.89 -22.88 15.04
CA THR A 1103 44.76 -24.06 15.11
C THR A 1103 44.43 -24.92 16.34
N ALA A 1104 43.94 -24.30 17.41
CA ALA A 1104 43.52 -24.97 18.64
C ALA A 1104 42.15 -24.47 19.13
N LEU A 1105 41.36 -25.38 19.70
CA LEU A 1105 40.10 -25.08 20.38
C LEU A 1105 40.24 -25.48 21.84
N ILE A 1106 40.00 -24.53 22.75
CA ILE A 1106 40.14 -24.75 24.19
C ILE A 1106 38.80 -24.42 24.85
N GLY A 1107 38.20 -25.39 25.52
CA GLY A 1107 36.96 -25.20 26.27
C GLY A 1107 37.21 -25.37 27.76
N TYR A 1108 36.60 -24.53 28.59
CA TYR A 1108 36.62 -24.71 30.05
C TYR A 1108 35.24 -25.18 30.54
N SER A 1109 35.14 -26.42 31.04
CA SER A 1109 33.88 -26.99 31.56
C SER A 1109 32.75 -26.92 30.51
N LEU A 1110 31.68 -26.16 30.75
CA LEU A 1110 30.61 -25.94 29.77
C LEU A 1110 31.14 -25.42 28.41
N GLY A 1111 32.25 -24.68 28.43
CA GLY A 1111 32.94 -24.23 27.22
C GLY A 1111 33.41 -25.37 26.32
N GLU A 1112 33.68 -26.58 26.84
CA GLU A 1112 33.99 -27.76 26.02
C GLU A 1112 32.79 -28.18 25.16
N SER A 1113 31.57 -28.10 25.70
CA SER A 1113 30.36 -28.37 24.91
C SER A 1113 30.20 -27.33 23.80
N ALA A 1114 30.42 -26.05 24.11
CA ALA A 1114 30.40 -24.98 23.11
C ALA A 1114 31.48 -25.20 22.01
N VAL A 1115 32.68 -25.64 22.38
CA VAL A 1115 33.73 -26.04 21.43
C VAL A 1115 33.23 -27.14 20.50
N LEU A 1116 32.74 -28.25 21.06
CA LEU A 1116 32.36 -29.44 20.28
C LEU A 1116 31.20 -29.18 19.32
N PHE A 1117 30.20 -28.40 19.72
CA PHE A 1117 29.13 -27.98 18.81
C PHE A 1117 29.63 -26.94 17.80
N SER A 1118 30.42 -25.94 18.22
CA SER A 1118 30.94 -24.92 17.30
C SER A 1118 31.89 -25.51 16.26
N SER A 1119 32.63 -26.58 16.54
CA SER A 1119 33.45 -27.28 15.54
C SER A 1119 32.65 -28.22 14.65
N ARG A 1120 31.34 -28.38 14.94
CA ARG A 1120 30.50 -29.46 14.39
C ARG A 1120 31.12 -30.85 14.60
N THR A 1121 31.82 -31.05 15.71
CA THR A 1121 32.21 -32.41 16.17
C THR A 1121 31.00 -33.09 16.80
N TRP A 1122 30.17 -32.33 17.51
CA TRP A 1122 28.83 -32.73 17.91
C TRP A 1122 27.81 -32.02 17.02
N HIS A 1123 26.82 -32.76 16.54
CA HIS A 1123 25.78 -32.24 15.64
C HIS A 1123 24.39 -32.16 16.29
N GLU A 1124 24.15 -32.91 17.36
CA GLU A 1124 22.81 -33.12 17.92
C GLU A 1124 22.49 -32.15 19.07
N ARG A 1125 22.57 -30.84 18.83
CA ARG A 1125 22.33 -29.82 19.87
C ARG A 1125 20.87 -29.82 20.35
N ASP A 1126 19.92 -30.10 19.46
CA ASP A 1126 18.51 -30.33 19.84
C ASP A 1126 18.33 -31.57 20.72
N LEU A 1127 19.09 -32.64 20.48
CA LEU A 1127 19.05 -33.83 21.33
C LEU A 1127 19.63 -33.55 22.72
N MET A 1128 20.70 -32.75 22.81
CA MET A 1128 21.20 -32.27 24.09
C MET A 1128 20.10 -31.51 24.83
N TYR A 1129 19.44 -30.57 24.17
CA TYR A 1129 18.32 -29.82 24.76
C TYR A 1129 17.22 -30.76 25.27
N GLN A 1130 16.77 -31.71 24.45
CA GLN A 1130 15.73 -32.68 24.81
C GLN A 1130 16.15 -33.58 25.99
N ARG A 1131 17.34 -34.19 25.95
CA ARG A 1131 17.82 -35.06 27.05
C ARG A 1131 17.98 -34.31 28.36
N MET A 1132 18.40 -33.05 28.30
CA MET A 1132 18.53 -32.21 29.48
C MET A 1132 17.19 -31.72 30.02
N GLN A 1133 16.19 -31.51 29.15
CA GLN A 1133 14.80 -31.26 29.54
C GLN A 1133 14.20 -32.47 30.28
N ASP A 1134 14.43 -33.68 29.75
CA ASP A 1134 13.87 -34.92 30.29
C ASP A 1134 14.59 -35.41 31.58
N SER A 1135 15.75 -34.84 31.88
CA SER A 1135 16.59 -35.24 33.02
C SER A 1135 16.25 -34.45 34.28
N THR A 1136 16.14 -35.16 35.41
CA THR A 1136 16.00 -34.55 36.73
C THR A 1136 17.32 -33.94 37.23
N LEU A 1137 18.44 -34.29 36.60
CA LEU A 1137 19.78 -34.00 37.11
C LEU A 1137 20.02 -32.50 37.32
N PHE A 1138 19.65 -31.67 36.34
CA PHE A 1138 19.85 -30.21 36.36
C PHE A 1138 18.56 -29.42 36.58
N THR A 1139 17.49 -30.09 37.02
CA THR A 1139 16.20 -29.48 37.36
C THR A 1139 15.90 -29.63 38.85
N HIS A 1140 16.04 -30.84 39.39
CA HIS A 1140 15.71 -31.14 40.78
C HIS A 1140 16.86 -31.75 41.57
N ASP A 1141 17.76 -32.53 40.96
CA ASP A 1141 18.72 -33.33 41.73
C ASP A 1141 19.96 -32.55 42.14
N LEU A 1142 20.62 -31.84 41.22
CA LEU A 1142 21.82 -31.03 41.48
C LEU A 1142 21.56 -29.52 41.45
N ALA A 1143 20.35 -29.13 41.05
CA ALA A 1143 19.90 -27.76 40.93
C ALA A 1143 18.47 -27.64 41.48
N GLY A 1144 17.96 -26.41 41.61
CA GLY A 1144 16.63 -26.17 42.17
C GLY A 1144 16.51 -26.69 43.60
N GLU A 1145 15.67 -27.71 43.81
CA GLU A 1145 15.48 -28.38 45.11
C GLU A 1145 16.73 -29.07 45.64
N CYS A 1146 17.69 -29.40 44.77
CA CYS A 1146 18.89 -30.16 45.10
C CYS A 1146 18.59 -31.44 45.90
N ARG A 1147 17.71 -32.30 45.36
CA ARG A 1147 17.32 -33.58 45.96
C ARG A 1147 18.52 -34.46 46.30
N SER A 1148 19.64 -34.32 45.59
CA SER A 1148 20.87 -35.05 45.90
C SER A 1148 21.41 -34.70 47.28
N ALA A 1149 21.41 -33.42 47.69
CA ALA A 1149 21.84 -33.02 49.02
C ALA A 1149 20.86 -33.55 50.09
N ARG A 1150 19.56 -33.45 49.83
CA ARG A 1150 18.50 -34.00 50.70
C ARG A 1150 18.69 -35.50 50.92
N ASN A 1151 18.89 -36.25 49.84
CA ASN A 1151 19.12 -37.70 49.87
C ASN A 1151 20.42 -38.03 50.62
N ALA A 1152 21.50 -37.27 50.40
CA ALA A 1152 22.78 -37.49 51.06
C ALA A 1152 22.72 -37.19 52.56
N TRP A 1153 21.91 -36.22 52.99
CA TRP A 1153 21.75 -35.82 54.39
C TRP A 1153 20.60 -36.55 55.11
N GLY A 1154 19.84 -37.42 54.42
CA GLY A 1154 18.75 -38.19 55.01
C GLY A 1154 17.55 -37.34 55.47
N LEU A 1155 17.31 -36.20 54.80
CA LEU A 1155 16.27 -35.23 55.17
C LEU A 1155 14.93 -35.60 54.53
N THR A 1156 13.82 -35.45 55.26
CA THR A 1156 12.45 -35.75 54.76
C THR A 1156 11.94 -34.64 53.84
N ASP A 1157 11.04 -34.93 52.89
CA ASP A 1157 10.61 -33.99 51.83
C ASP A 1157 10.09 -32.62 52.34
N ASP A 1158 9.57 -32.59 53.56
CA ASP A 1158 9.01 -31.42 54.25
C ASP A 1158 10.05 -30.52 54.93
N GLN A 1159 11.29 -30.98 55.11
CA GLN A 1159 12.35 -30.16 55.70
C GLN A 1159 12.90 -29.15 54.68
N GLN A 1160 12.88 -27.86 54.99
CA GLN A 1160 13.53 -26.84 54.16
C GLN A 1160 15.06 -27.00 54.22
N VAL A 1161 15.69 -27.13 53.05
CA VAL A 1161 17.15 -27.25 52.93
C VAL A 1161 17.71 -25.96 52.33
N SER A 1162 18.29 -25.12 53.18
CA SER A 1162 19.03 -23.93 52.73
C SER A 1162 20.46 -24.35 52.43
N TRP A 1163 20.82 -24.38 51.14
CA TRP A 1163 22.18 -24.71 50.70
C TRP A 1163 22.74 -23.57 49.85
N SER A 1164 24.06 -23.44 49.84
CA SER A 1164 24.79 -22.48 49.02
C SER A 1164 26.03 -23.14 48.44
N LEU A 1165 26.30 -22.89 47.16
CA LEU A 1165 27.55 -23.31 46.52
C LEU A 1165 28.56 -22.16 46.59
N GLY A 1166 29.81 -22.47 46.96
CA GLY A 1166 30.90 -21.49 47.00
C GLY A 1166 32.20 -22.09 46.50
N VAL A 1167 33.03 -21.26 45.86
CA VAL A 1167 34.38 -21.63 45.45
C VAL A 1167 35.37 -21.12 46.49
N VAL A 1168 36.14 -22.02 47.10
CA VAL A 1168 37.17 -21.66 48.07
C VAL A 1168 38.54 -21.66 47.37
N MET A 1169 39.11 -20.47 47.20
CA MET A 1169 40.46 -20.28 46.67
C MET A 1169 41.51 -20.54 47.77
N ALA A 1170 41.76 -21.81 48.07
CA ALA A 1170 42.79 -22.22 49.04
C ALA A 1170 43.50 -23.51 48.61
N PRO A 1171 44.76 -23.73 49.03
CA PRO A 1171 45.44 -25.01 48.84
C PRO A 1171 44.61 -26.16 49.41
N ALA A 1172 44.52 -27.27 48.67
CA ALA A 1172 43.68 -28.42 49.02
C ALA A 1172 43.94 -28.93 50.45
N ASP A 1173 45.18 -28.84 50.92
CA ASP A 1173 45.61 -29.28 52.24
C ASP A 1173 44.99 -28.43 53.35
N LYS A 1174 44.89 -27.10 53.14
CA LYS A 1174 44.22 -26.18 54.05
C LYS A 1174 42.72 -26.41 54.10
N VAL A 1175 42.09 -26.66 52.94
CA VAL A 1175 40.66 -26.97 52.88
C VAL A 1175 40.36 -28.28 53.61
N ARG A 1176 41.15 -29.34 53.36
CA ARG A 1176 41.02 -30.63 54.05
C ARG A 1176 41.23 -30.50 55.56
N GLN A 1177 42.20 -29.69 55.99
CA GLN A 1177 42.44 -29.43 57.40
C GLN A 1177 41.25 -28.69 58.04
N ALA A 1178 40.74 -27.63 57.40
CA ALA A 1178 39.57 -26.88 57.87
C ALA A 1178 38.29 -27.76 57.93
N ILE A 1179 38.08 -28.65 56.94
CA ILE A 1179 36.94 -29.59 56.96
C ILE A 1179 37.09 -30.58 58.14
N LYS A 1180 38.29 -31.11 58.38
CA LYS A 1180 38.55 -31.97 59.55
C LYS A 1180 38.33 -31.24 60.86
N GLU A 1181 38.80 -29.99 60.96
CA GLU A 1181 38.62 -29.14 62.14
C GLU A 1181 37.14 -28.81 62.40
N MET A 1182 36.34 -28.57 61.34
CA MET A 1182 34.88 -28.41 61.45
C MET A 1182 34.18 -29.70 61.88
N GLN A 1183 34.57 -30.86 61.34
CA GLN A 1183 33.99 -32.15 61.74
C GLN A 1183 34.27 -32.50 63.20
N SER A 1184 35.37 -32.02 63.78
CA SER A 1184 35.68 -32.18 65.22
C SER A 1184 34.98 -31.18 66.15
N GLY A 1185 34.22 -30.22 65.62
CA GLY A 1185 33.49 -29.19 66.40
C GLY A 1185 31.96 -29.36 66.43
N PHE A 1186 31.44 -30.46 65.87
CA PHE A 1186 30.01 -30.79 65.79
C PHE A 1186 29.58 -32.01 66.62
N ASP A 1187 30.45 -32.51 67.52
CA ASP A 1187 30.05 -33.43 68.59
C ASP A 1187 29.45 -32.69 69.80
#